data_AF-A0A9P6N0B0-F1
#
_entry.id   AF-A0A9P6N0B0-F1
#
_cell.length_a   1.000
_cell.length_b   1.000
_cell.length_c   1.000
_cell.angle_alpha   90.00
_cell.angle_beta   90.00
_cell.angle_gamma   90.00
#
_symmetry.space_group_name_H-M   'P 1'
#
loop_
_entity.id
_entity.type
_entity.pdbx_description
1 polymer ?
#
loop_
_entity_poly.entity_id
_entity_poly.type
_entity_poly.pdbx_seq_one_letter_code
_entity_poly.pdbx_strand_id
1 'polypeptide(L)'
;MADASFDFLGEAGILARDTNIPSAAGALKEEEEDAFAAAVSVWRGIQLPTIQQEMDKQSVELLEQQQQSLAGRKRLAELTREFKKVPDQEKLQQFKLLLKAYQGEIDAITKREKATSQAFLSVYNALGQAPDPAKLLQVAADQTTKLEEISALQAENIRLKEENASLNKQATNLRSMSSNATKLQQRLTRLETKQEETIQERVKEKEQAFREEWEGKIRSAKETEHDLQRQLSQAKDQLRALKHTNDSTQATLVDHSQKYEEEVVAKLAELDIVLLDYERANTRISELEGQNELLRDQMDSMQGGGAHNERTATLEQTIENQDAELLTLTTALENLKTSSKKQLAELERKRVSLQREVQEKSDEIEAAKRKLEQYKDYDSVKNELEILKYIEFSGSRGGDADDDWDERVLTLASKNLEKPLEVLTMEKNRKLENELTELKVAHESIVRELEDVRTRHEVATRQLSSQTQLIQRLEEDITRLNSATGGASVGVGGVNGYLVGTPGSNPSGFQHPTSPSYGKHSFSGEVVGGVTLGPVLPTTPRTPGFPSAASLNPDGLAAGGAAPVSTTSSAEHSILPIVTSQRDRFRQRNSELEEQLRQQSEQISNLRNENSQLQKDNLKMYEKVKYMQSYRDESSGAGVGVGYSAPSTVIDYTSPFRNSNGGGGGVVGRGAGGNQYKKSDGDEFHMQSLDPTDRYRNMYEESMNPFEAFHKKEESRRFNNMTPADKAMLTMSRLILTNKWTRTMLVAYTMGLHFLMVVMLYKMSAWEECRHDHDTPNDANPMLPSDD
;
A
#
# COMPACT_ATOMS: atom_id res chain seq x y z
N MET A 1 -7.61 46.83 17.77
CA MET A 1 -6.21 47.11 18.12
C MET A 1 -5.39 45.90 17.75
N ALA A 2 -4.25 46.11 17.08
CA ALA A 2 -3.37 45.14 16.44
C ALA A 2 -3.83 44.63 15.06
N ASP A 3 -3.93 45.58 14.13
CA ASP A 3 -3.95 45.37 12.68
C ASP A 3 -2.72 46.10 12.14
N ALA A 4 -1.55 45.44 12.16
CA ALA A 4 -0.29 45.91 11.57
C ALA A 4 0.84 44.89 11.82
N SER A 5 1.08 43.96 10.89
CA SER A 5 2.44 43.50 10.52
C SER A 5 2.36 42.35 9.51
N PHE A 6 2.19 42.60 8.21
CA PHE A 6 2.66 41.65 7.19
C PHE A 6 2.86 42.28 5.80
N ASP A 7 3.33 43.52 5.74
CA ASP A 7 3.63 44.22 4.46
C ASP A 7 5.13 44.49 4.22
N PHE A 8 6.04 43.83 4.96
CA PHE A 8 7.48 44.13 4.87
C PHE A 8 8.30 43.23 3.90
N LEU A 9 7.67 42.41 3.05
CA LEU A 9 8.43 41.54 2.11
C LEU A 9 7.93 41.60 0.66
N GLY A 10 7.31 42.72 0.27
CA GLY A 10 6.85 42.96 -1.11
C GLY A 10 7.81 43.78 -1.98
N GLU A 11 8.84 44.42 -1.40
CA GLU A 11 9.60 45.48 -2.09
C GLU A 11 11.12 45.31 -2.00
N ALA A 12 11.62 44.07 -2.05
CA ALA A 12 13.00 43.80 -2.44
C ALA A 12 13.06 43.58 -3.96
N GLY A 13 12.58 44.59 -4.69
CA GLY A 13 12.88 44.73 -6.11
C GLY A 13 14.39 44.81 -6.26
N ILE A 14 14.96 43.85 -6.98
CA ILE A 14 16.35 43.82 -7.38
C ILE A 14 16.62 45.11 -8.17
N LEU A 15 17.11 46.14 -7.49
CA LEU A 15 17.83 47.23 -8.12
C LEU A 15 19.09 46.59 -8.69
N ALA A 16 19.02 46.20 -9.96
CA ALA A 16 20.17 46.00 -10.81
C ALA A 16 20.95 47.31 -10.78
N ARG A 17 21.89 47.38 -9.84
CA ARG A 17 22.86 48.46 -9.75
C ARG A 17 23.78 48.22 -10.94
N ASP A 18 23.53 48.93 -12.03
CA ASP A 18 24.48 49.13 -13.12
C ASP A 18 25.71 49.84 -12.54
N THR A 19 26.55 49.09 -11.84
CA THR A 19 27.89 49.52 -11.48
C THR A 19 28.76 49.26 -12.69
N ASN A 20 28.68 50.17 -13.67
CA ASN A 20 29.70 50.35 -14.68
C ASN A 20 30.95 50.90 -13.98
N ILE A 21 31.64 50.05 -13.23
CA ILE A 21 32.98 50.31 -12.72
C ILE A 21 33.90 49.93 -13.87
N PRO A 22 34.62 50.87 -14.50
CA PRO A 22 35.65 50.50 -15.47
C PRO A 22 36.72 49.74 -14.68
N SER A 23 36.72 48.43 -14.83
CA SER A 23 37.70 47.57 -14.17
C SER A 23 39.07 47.96 -14.71
N ALA A 24 40.02 48.25 -13.81
CA ALA A 24 41.42 48.44 -14.18
C ALA A 24 41.99 47.25 -14.99
N ALA A 25 41.35 46.08 -14.90
CA ALA A 25 41.66 44.92 -15.73
C ALA A 25 41.24 45.05 -17.21
N GLY A 26 40.31 45.95 -17.53
CA GLY A 26 39.92 46.28 -18.91
C GLY A 26 40.99 47.15 -19.60
N ALA A 27 41.55 48.12 -18.89
CA ALA A 27 42.61 48.99 -19.42
C ALA A 27 43.93 48.24 -19.69
N LEU A 28 44.31 47.30 -18.81
CA LEU A 28 45.48 46.44 -19.04
C LEU A 28 45.28 45.43 -20.18
N LYS A 29 44.03 44.99 -20.42
CA LYS A 29 43.70 44.11 -21.55
C LYS A 29 43.78 44.82 -22.90
N GLU A 30 43.32 46.07 -22.97
CA GLU A 30 43.42 46.87 -24.20
C GLU A 30 44.89 47.12 -24.57
N GLU A 31 45.76 47.40 -23.60
CA GLU A 31 47.20 47.55 -23.86
C GLU A 31 47.87 46.25 -24.35
N GLU A 32 47.50 45.08 -23.82
CA GLU A 32 48.02 43.78 -24.28
C GLU A 32 47.49 43.38 -25.66
N GLU A 33 46.21 43.67 -25.96
CA GLU A 33 45.61 43.41 -27.27
C GLU A 33 46.20 44.33 -28.35
N ASP A 34 46.40 45.61 -28.05
CA ASP A 34 47.06 46.56 -28.93
C ASP A 34 48.54 46.20 -29.18
N ALA A 35 49.24 45.76 -28.13
CA ALA A 35 50.62 45.27 -28.25
C ALA A 35 50.70 43.98 -29.09
N PHE A 36 49.75 43.06 -28.94
CA PHE A 36 49.67 41.84 -29.74
C PHE A 36 49.37 42.16 -31.22
N ALA A 37 48.41 43.04 -31.48
CA ALA A 37 48.07 43.48 -32.83
C ALA A 37 49.25 44.19 -33.52
N ALA A 38 49.96 45.06 -32.79
CA ALA A 38 51.17 45.72 -33.26
C ALA A 38 52.28 44.70 -33.59
N ALA A 39 52.50 43.71 -32.73
CA ALA A 39 53.50 42.68 -32.93
C ALA A 39 53.20 41.78 -34.14
N VAL A 40 51.93 41.40 -34.36
CA VAL A 40 51.50 40.66 -35.55
C VAL A 40 51.72 41.47 -36.82
N SER A 41 51.49 42.79 -36.78
CA SER A 41 51.77 43.69 -37.91
C SER A 41 53.26 43.71 -38.27
N VAL A 42 54.16 43.76 -37.28
CA VAL A 42 55.61 43.69 -37.48
C VAL A 42 56.03 42.37 -38.13
N TRP A 43 55.56 41.23 -37.61
CA TRP A 43 55.85 39.91 -38.20
C TRP A 43 55.30 39.74 -39.62
N ARG A 44 54.15 40.34 -39.92
CA ARG A 44 53.61 40.39 -41.28
C ARG A 44 54.49 41.24 -42.20
N GLY A 45 55.05 42.35 -41.71
CA GLY A 45 55.95 43.22 -42.47
C GLY A 45 57.30 42.58 -42.80
N ILE A 46 57.86 41.80 -41.87
CA ILE A 46 59.14 41.09 -42.01
C ILE A 46 59.09 40.09 -43.17
N GLN A 47 57.94 39.45 -43.42
CA GLN A 47 57.76 38.48 -44.51
C GLN A 47 58.87 37.42 -44.52
N LEU A 48 58.98 36.66 -43.43
CA LEU A 48 59.99 35.63 -43.24
C LEU A 48 60.19 34.70 -44.46
N PRO A 49 59.14 34.26 -45.18
CA PRO A 49 59.30 33.44 -46.40
C PRO A 49 60.11 34.13 -47.51
N THR A 50 59.93 35.44 -47.68
CA THR A 50 60.65 36.24 -48.69
C THR A 50 62.13 36.37 -48.31
N ILE A 51 62.43 36.58 -47.03
CA ILE A 51 63.82 36.63 -46.52
C ILE A 51 64.51 35.28 -46.69
N GLN A 52 63.81 34.17 -46.42
CA GLN A 52 64.32 32.82 -46.64
C GLN A 52 64.68 32.61 -48.12
N GLN A 53 63.79 32.96 -49.05
CA GLN A 53 64.07 32.84 -50.49
C GLN A 53 65.27 33.66 -50.96
N GLU A 54 65.43 34.89 -50.44
CA GLU A 54 66.57 35.74 -50.79
C GLU A 54 67.89 35.21 -50.20
N MET A 55 67.85 34.66 -48.98
CA MET A 55 69.00 33.97 -48.38
C MET A 55 69.39 32.71 -49.13
N ASP A 56 68.41 31.91 -49.56
CA ASP A 56 68.66 30.71 -50.36
C ASP A 56 69.37 31.08 -51.66
N LYS A 57 68.89 32.13 -52.35
CA LYS A 57 69.53 32.65 -53.57
C LYS A 57 70.96 33.14 -53.32
N GLN A 58 71.17 33.91 -52.25
CA GLN A 58 72.49 34.44 -51.90
C GLN A 58 73.45 33.34 -51.45
N SER A 59 72.95 32.26 -50.84
CA SER A 59 73.77 31.11 -50.46
C SER A 59 74.34 30.38 -51.68
N VAL A 60 73.54 30.23 -52.74
CA VAL A 60 73.97 29.65 -54.01
C VAL A 60 75.02 30.55 -54.68
N GLU A 61 74.78 31.87 -54.70
CA GLU A 61 75.73 32.82 -55.26
C GLU A 61 77.06 32.85 -54.48
N LEU A 62 77.02 32.76 -53.16
CA LEU A 62 78.21 32.68 -52.31
C LEU A 62 79.05 31.42 -52.62
N LEU A 63 78.39 30.28 -52.82
CA LEU A 63 79.02 29.02 -53.19
C LEU A 63 79.72 29.13 -54.54
N GLU A 64 79.05 29.74 -55.52
CA GLU A 64 79.62 29.99 -56.85
C GLU A 64 80.82 30.95 -56.79
N GLN A 65 80.70 32.06 -56.05
CA GLN A 65 81.80 33.01 -55.83
C GLN A 65 82.98 32.38 -55.09
N GLN A 66 82.73 31.43 -54.17
CA GLN A 66 83.79 30.65 -53.52
C GLN A 66 84.52 29.75 -54.52
N GLN A 67 83.81 29.09 -55.43
CA GLN A 67 84.40 28.28 -56.49
C GLN A 67 85.21 29.14 -57.48
N GLN A 68 84.69 30.31 -57.85
CA GLN A 68 85.38 31.27 -58.72
C GLN A 68 86.66 31.81 -58.07
N SER A 69 86.67 32.13 -56.77
CA SER A 69 87.90 32.56 -56.08
C SER A 69 88.94 31.44 -55.94
N LEU A 70 88.50 30.18 -55.79
CA LEU A 70 89.43 29.02 -55.84
C LEU A 70 90.08 28.91 -57.23
N ALA A 71 89.31 29.09 -58.30
CA ALA A 71 89.82 29.09 -59.67
C ALA A 71 90.73 30.29 -59.96
N GLY A 72 90.35 31.49 -59.50
CA GLY A 72 91.12 32.73 -59.62
C GLY A 72 92.47 32.64 -58.93
N ARG A 73 92.52 32.11 -57.69
CA ARG A 73 93.78 31.83 -56.98
C ARG A 73 94.70 30.87 -57.74
N LYS A 74 94.16 29.78 -58.30
CA LYS A 74 94.94 28.84 -59.12
C LYS A 74 95.52 29.52 -60.36
N ARG A 75 94.71 30.30 -61.07
CA ARG A 75 95.12 31.07 -62.25
C ARG A 75 96.21 32.10 -61.93
N LEU A 76 96.09 32.81 -60.81
CA LEU A 76 97.14 33.74 -60.36
C LEU A 76 98.45 33.02 -60.05
N ALA A 77 98.40 31.88 -59.37
CA ALA A 77 99.59 31.09 -59.09
C ALA A 77 100.30 30.64 -60.38
N GLU A 78 99.54 30.25 -61.41
CA GLU A 78 100.06 29.89 -62.74
C GLU A 78 100.67 31.09 -63.47
N LEU A 79 99.96 32.23 -63.54
CA LEU A 79 100.47 33.46 -64.17
C LEU A 79 101.73 33.98 -63.49
N THR A 80 101.80 33.90 -62.15
CA THR A 80 103.01 34.25 -61.38
C THR A 80 104.16 33.30 -61.67
N ARG A 81 103.88 32.00 -61.86
CA ARG A 81 104.89 31.01 -62.24
C ARG A 81 105.42 31.24 -63.65
N GLU A 82 104.54 31.61 -64.59
CA GLU A 82 104.90 31.85 -65.98
C GLU A 82 105.66 33.18 -66.14
N PHE A 83 105.24 34.23 -65.43
CA PHE A 83 105.94 35.51 -65.38
C PHE A 83 107.42 35.38 -64.97
N LYS A 84 107.74 34.48 -64.03
CA LYS A 84 109.12 34.21 -63.60
C LYS A 84 110.03 33.69 -64.74
N LYS A 85 109.47 33.11 -65.80
CA LYS A 85 110.22 32.52 -66.93
C LYS A 85 110.42 33.48 -68.10
N VAL A 86 109.77 34.65 -68.09
CA VAL A 86 109.82 35.64 -69.18
C VAL A 86 111.20 36.33 -69.21
N PRO A 87 111.80 36.60 -70.38
CA PRO A 87 113.05 37.38 -70.51
C PRO A 87 112.91 38.85 -70.03
N ASP A 88 113.99 39.45 -69.53
CA ASP A 88 113.95 40.77 -68.87
C ASP A 88 113.40 41.91 -69.74
N GLN A 89 113.59 41.85 -71.06
CA GLN A 89 113.07 42.82 -72.03
C GLN A 89 111.53 42.80 -72.14
N GLU A 90 110.88 41.67 -71.88
CA GLU A 90 109.42 41.48 -71.97
C GLU A 90 108.73 41.50 -70.61
N LYS A 91 109.48 41.34 -69.50
CA LYS A 91 108.94 41.36 -68.12
C LYS A 91 108.15 42.63 -67.83
N LEU A 92 108.58 43.79 -68.30
CA LEU A 92 107.86 45.05 -68.01
C LEU A 92 106.45 45.07 -68.62
N GLN A 93 106.23 44.40 -69.76
CA GLN A 93 104.92 44.28 -70.40
C GLN A 93 104.04 43.24 -69.67
N GLN A 94 104.60 42.09 -69.33
CA GLN A 94 103.88 41.00 -68.63
C GLN A 94 103.57 41.33 -67.17
N PHE A 95 104.38 42.18 -66.52
CA PHE A 95 104.16 42.62 -65.14
C PHE A 95 102.85 43.41 -65.00
N LYS A 96 102.54 44.26 -65.98
CA LYS A 96 101.26 45.01 -66.00
C LYS A 96 100.05 44.08 -66.07
N LEU A 97 100.15 42.98 -66.84
CA LEU A 97 99.09 41.98 -66.94
C LEU A 97 98.93 41.20 -65.62
N LEU A 98 100.04 40.79 -65.00
CA LEU A 98 100.02 40.09 -63.73
C LEU A 98 99.48 40.95 -62.59
N LEU A 99 99.90 42.21 -62.49
CA LEU A 99 99.41 43.17 -61.50
C LEU A 99 97.90 43.38 -61.65
N LYS A 100 97.41 43.52 -62.89
CA LYS A 100 95.98 43.66 -63.19
C LYS A 100 95.19 42.41 -62.81
N ALA A 101 95.76 41.22 -62.95
CA ALA A 101 95.14 39.98 -62.52
C ALA A 101 95.03 39.91 -60.97
N TYR A 102 96.10 40.25 -60.23
CA TYR A 102 96.06 40.31 -58.77
C TYR A 102 95.06 41.36 -58.26
N GLN A 103 95.05 42.53 -58.88
CA GLN A 103 94.08 43.58 -58.57
C GLN A 103 92.65 43.08 -58.79
N GLY A 104 92.39 42.39 -59.90
CA GLY A 104 91.07 41.81 -60.19
C GLY A 104 90.60 40.79 -59.14
N GLU A 105 91.48 39.94 -58.61
CA GLU A 105 91.12 39.00 -57.55
C GLU A 105 90.90 39.71 -56.20
N ILE A 106 91.71 40.72 -55.86
CA ILE A 106 91.52 41.53 -54.65
C ILE A 106 90.18 42.27 -54.71
N ASP A 107 89.84 42.86 -55.86
CA ASP A 107 88.56 43.54 -56.08
C ASP A 107 87.39 42.55 -55.99
N ALA A 108 87.54 41.33 -56.53
CA ALA A 108 86.53 40.28 -56.44
C ALA A 108 86.31 39.80 -54.99
N ILE A 109 87.39 39.63 -54.21
CA ILE A 109 87.31 39.26 -52.78
C ILE A 109 86.61 40.37 -51.98
N THR A 110 86.99 41.62 -52.20
CA THR A 110 86.39 42.78 -51.53
C THR A 110 84.90 42.91 -51.86
N LYS A 111 84.52 42.66 -53.13
CA LYS A 111 83.12 42.66 -53.56
C LYS A 111 82.31 41.55 -52.87
N ARG A 112 82.87 40.34 -52.76
CA ARG A 112 82.23 39.21 -52.06
C ARG A 112 82.05 39.47 -50.57
N GLU A 113 83.07 40.00 -49.91
CA GLU A 113 83.00 40.36 -48.48
C GLU A 113 81.91 41.41 -48.23
N LYS A 114 81.84 42.43 -49.08
CA LYS A 114 80.81 43.46 -49.00
C LYS A 114 79.41 42.89 -49.24
N ALA A 115 79.24 42.00 -50.22
CA ALA A 115 77.97 41.34 -50.50
C ALA A 115 77.51 40.46 -49.34
N THR A 116 78.41 39.66 -48.75
CA THR A 116 78.11 38.79 -47.60
C THR A 116 77.77 39.61 -46.35
N SER A 117 78.50 40.71 -46.11
CA SER A 117 78.23 41.62 -44.99
C SER A 117 76.89 42.32 -45.15
N GLN A 118 76.56 42.76 -46.37
CA GLN A 118 75.28 43.40 -46.68
C GLN A 118 74.10 42.42 -46.55
N ALA A 119 74.27 41.17 -46.99
CA ALA A 119 73.32 40.07 -46.82
C ALA A 119 73.00 39.81 -45.34
N PHE A 120 74.05 39.64 -44.52
CA PHE A 120 73.91 39.43 -43.08
C PHE A 120 73.20 40.60 -42.40
N LEU A 121 73.60 41.85 -42.68
CA LEU A 121 72.99 43.03 -42.09
C LEU A 121 71.53 43.19 -42.51
N SER A 122 71.16 42.80 -43.73
CA SER A 122 69.77 42.80 -44.20
C SER A 122 68.88 41.89 -43.35
N VAL A 123 69.34 40.67 -43.06
CA VAL A 123 68.61 39.73 -42.20
C VAL A 123 68.59 40.19 -40.75
N TYR A 124 69.74 40.65 -40.24
CA TYR A 124 69.85 41.12 -38.87
C TYR A 124 68.94 42.33 -38.60
N ASN A 125 68.85 43.28 -39.54
CA ASN A 125 67.96 44.43 -39.39
C ASN A 125 66.48 44.05 -39.44
N ALA A 126 66.12 43.05 -40.25
CA ALA A 126 64.74 42.56 -40.33
C ALA A 126 64.32 41.77 -39.08
N LEU A 127 65.20 40.92 -38.54
CA LEU A 127 64.89 40.09 -37.36
C LEU A 127 65.17 40.80 -36.03
N GLY A 128 66.11 41.73 -35.98
CA GLY A 128 66.49 42.46 -34.76
C GLY A 128 65.42 43.43 -34.27
N GLN A 129 64.51 43.85 -35.15
CA GLN A 129 63.34 44.66 -34.79
C GLN A 129 62.08 43.82 -34.52
N ALA A 130 62.17 42.49 -34.66
CA ALA A 130 61.03 41.60 -34.48
C ALA A 130 60.77 41.32 -32.98
N PRO A 131 59.52 41.45 -32.51
CA PRO A 131 59.15 41.06 -31.15
C PRO A 131 59.20 39.52 -30.99
N ASP A 132 59.47 39.05 -29.78
CA ASP A 132 59.59 37.62 -29.47
C ASP A 132 58.31 36.82 -29.82
N PRO A 133 58.37 35.86 -30.75
CA PRO A 133 57.20 35.14 -31.22
C PRO A 133 56.69 34.11 -30.20
N ALA A 134 57.54 33.61 -29.29
CA ALA A 134 57.13 32.61 -28.31
C ALA A 134 56.12 33.19 -27.30
N LYS A 135 56.36 34.44 -26.87
CA LYS A 135 55.45 35.15 -25.96
C LYS A 135 54.10 35.45 -26.62
N LEU A 136 54.10 35.82 -27.90
CA LEU A 136 52.86 36.08 -28.65
C LEU A 136 52.00 34.81 -28.75
N LEU A 137 52.62 33.68 -29.10
CA LEU A 137 51.91 32.40 -29.19
C LEU A 137 51.38 31.93 -27.82
N GLN A 138 52.12 32.19 -26.75
CA GLN A 138 51.67 31.89 -25.39
C GLN A 138 50.45 32.73 -25.00
N VAL A 139 50.48 34.05 -25.24
CA VAL A 139 49.34 34.93 -24.97
C VAL A 139 48.11 34.52 -25.80
N ALA A 140 48.30 34.15 -27.08
CA ALA A 140 47.21 33.66 -27.92
C ALA A 140 46.61 32.33 -27.43
N ALA A 141 47.46 31.40 -26.95
CA ALA A 141 47.00 30.15 -26.34
C ALA A 141 46.23 30.39 -25.04
N ASP A 142 46.71 31.30 -24.19
CA ASP A 142 46.06 31.69 -22.94
C ASP A 142 44.73 32.43 -23.19
N GLN A 143 44.65 33.24 -24.25
CA GLN A 143 43.39 33.86 -24.66
C GLN A 143 42.39 32.83 -25.18
N THR A 144 42.84 31.81 -25.91
CA THR A 144 41.98 30.75 -26.44
C THR A 144 41.36 29.92 -25.31
N THR A 145 42.14 29.53 -24.30
CA THR A 145 41.64 28.80 -23.13
C THR A 145 40.64 29.63 -22.32
N LYS A 146 40.91 30.93 -22.12
CA LYS A 146 39.96 31.86 -21.49
C LYS A 146 38.66 31.98 -22.28
N LEU A 147 38.71 31.92 -23.61
CA LEU A 147 37.53 32.02 -24.47
C LEU A 147 36.63 30.78 -24.33
N GLU A 148 37.24 29.59 -24.21
CA GLU A 148 36.52 28.35 -23.90
C GLU A 148 35.86 28.42 -22.52
N GLU A 149 36.57 28.91 -21.49
CA GLU A 149 36.02 29.10 -20.14
C GLU A 149 34.84 30.08 -20.14
N ILE A 150 34.96 31.21 -20.84
CA ILE A 150 33.87 32.19 -20.99
C ILE A 150 32.66 31.55 -21.67
N SER A 151 32.87 30.75 -22.72
CA SER A 151 31.77 30.06 -23.41
C SER A 151 31.07 29.04 -22.51
N ALA A 152 31.82 28.32 -21.68
CA ALA A 152 31.27 27.37 -20.72
C ALA A 152 30.45 28.08 -19.63
N LEU A 153 30.97 29.18 -19.08
CA LEU A 153 30.26 30.02 -18.11
C LEU A 153 28.99 30.64 -18.69
N GLN A 154 29.01 31.05 -19.97
CA GLN A 154 27.81 31.54 -20.66
C GLN A 154 26.75 30.45 -20.82
N ALA A 155 27.14 29.23 -21.21
CA ALA A 155 26.23 28.10 -21.32
C ALA A 155 25.61 27.73 -19.96
N GLU A 156 26.41 27.75 -18.89
CA GLU A 156 25.91 27.54 -17.53
C GLU A 156 24.94 28.63 -17.08
N ASN A 157 25.22 29.91 -17.40
CA ASN A 157 24.32 31.01 -17.05
C ASN A 157 22.96 30.88 -17.74
N ILE A 158 22.93 30.44 -19.00
CA ILE A 158 21.69 30.15 -19.73
C ILE A 158 20.93 29.01 -19.04
N ARG A 159 21.62 27.90 -18.73
CA ARG A 159 21.02 26.77 -18.02
C ARG A 159 20.41 27.18 -16.68
N LEU A 160 21.15 27.94 -15.88
CA LEU A 160 20.69 28.44 -14.57
C LEU A 160 19.48 29.39 -14.70
N LYS A 161 19.41 30.19 -15.77
CA LYS A 161 18.24 31.05 -16.05
C LYS A 161 17.01 30.23 -16.41
N GLU A 162 17.17 29.20 -17.24
CA GLU A 162 16.07 28.28 -17.60
C GLU A 162 15.59 27.50 -16.38
N GLU A 163 16.52 27.00 -15.56
CA GLU A 163 16.19 26.32 -14.31
C GLU A 163 15.41 27.24 -13.36
N ASN A 164 15.88 28.47 -13.13
CA ASN A 164 15.17 29.46 -12.32
C ASN A 164 13.77 29.79 -12.88
N ALA A 165 13.63 29.92 -14.21
CA ALA A 165 12.34 30.14 -14.84
C ALA A 165 11.39 28.94 -14.63
N SER A 166 11.91 27.71 -14.70
CA SER A 166 11.15 26.49 -14.44
C SER A 166 10.72 26.38 -12.98
N LEU A 167 11.62 26.68 -12.03
CA LEU A 167 11.35 26.69 -10.60
C LEU A 167 10.30 27.75 -10.24
N ASN A 168 10.36 28.93 -10.86
CA ASN A 168 9.37 29.98 -10.64
C ASN A 168 7.97 29.58 -11.19
N LYS A 169 7.91 28.89 -12.34
CA LYS A 169 6.65 28.30 -12.84
C LYS A 169 6.11 27.23 -11.89
N GLN A 170 6.97 26.38 -11.32
CA GLN A 170 6.55 25.40 -10.31
C GLN A 170 6.04 26.08 -9.03
N ALA A 171 6.72 27.13 -8.55
CA ALA A 171 6.31 27.89 -7.37
C ALA A 171 4.94 28.57 -7.55
N THR A 172 4.68 29.16 -8.72
CA THR A 172 3.38 29.77 -9.04
C THR A 172 2.27 28.72 -9.14
N ASN A 173 2.54 27.56 -9.76
CA ASN A 173 1.60 26.45 -9.79
C ASN A 173 1.27 25.95 -8.37
N LEU A 174 2.29 25.72 -7.53
CA LEU A 174 2.11 25.31 -6.13
C LEU A 174 1.27 26.31 -5.33
N ARG A 175 1.49 27.62 -5.51
CA ARG A 175 0.65 28.67 -4.89
C ARG A 175 -0.81 28.56 -5.34
N SER A 176 -1.06 28.33 -6.62
CA SER A 176 -2.42 28.15 -7.15
C SER A 176 -3.11 26.89 -6.61
N MET A 177 -2.37 25.77 -6.52
CA MET A 177 -2.86 24.51 -5.94
C MET A 177 -3.17 24.68 -4.45
N SER A 178 -2.33 25.41 -3.70
CA SER A 178 -2.57 25.71 -2.28
C SER A 178 -3.83 26.56 -2.08
N SER A 179 -4.05 27.57 -2.94
CA SER A 179 -5.31 28.35 -2.93
C SER A 179 -6.55 27.49 -3.23
N ASN A 180 -6.43 26.51 -4.11
CA ASN A 180 -7.53 25.59 -4.41
C ASN A 180 -7.76 24.59 -3.26
N ALA A 181 -6.69 24.07 -2.65
CA ALA A 181 -6.76 23.18 -1.50
C ALA A 181 -7.44 23.86 -0.29
N THR A 182 -7.11 25.12 -0.01
CA THR A 182 -7.76 25.89 1.07
C THR A 182 -9.25 26.14 0.79
N LYS A 183 -9.63 26.45 -0.45
CA LYS A 183 -11.05 26.58 -0.85
C LYS A 183 -11.83 25.25 -0.71
N LEU A 184 -11.21 24.14 -1.09
CA LEU A 184 -11.79 22.79 -0.93
C LEU A 184 -11.95 22.43 0.55
N GLN A 185 -10.93 22.72 1.37
CA GLN A 185 -10.99 22.51 2.81
C GLN A 185 -12.11 23.33 3.46
N GLN A 186 -12.26 24.61 3.10
CA GLN A 186 -13.38 25.43 3.58
C GLN A 186 -14.75 24.87 3.17
N ARG A 187 -14.88 24.32 1.96
CA ARG A 187 -16.12 23.66 1.52
C ARG A 187 -16.40 22.38 2.29
N LEU A 188 -15.38 21.57 2.54
CA LEU A 188 -15.48 20.34 3.34
C LEU A 188 -15.97 20.67 4.74
N THR A 189 -15.31 21.60 5.44
CA THR A 189 -15.70 22.02 6.79
C THR A 189 -17.13 22.56 6.82
N ARG A 190 -17.56 23.34 5.83
CA ARG A 190 -18.95 23.82 5.74
C ARG A 190 -19.97 22.69 5.54
N LEU A 191 -19.62 21.65 4.78
CA LEU A 191 -20.49 20.49 4.60
C LEU A 191 -20.54 19.63 5.86
N GLU A 192 -19.41 19.43 6.52
CA GLU A 192 -19.31 18.73 7.79
C GLU A 192 -20.12 19.43 8.88
N THR A 193 -19.97 20.75 9.03
CA THR A 193 -20.76 21.52 10.03
C THR A 193 -22.25 21.45 9.73
N LYS A 194 -22.66 21.60 8.46
CA LYS A 194 -24.07 21.50 8.08
C LYS A 194 -24.64 20.10 8.33
N GLN A 195 -23.85 19.06 8.07
CA GLN A 195 -24.26 17.69 8.34
C GLN A 195 -24.37 17.43 9.84
N GLU A 196 -23.41 17.92 10.63
CA GLU A 196 -23.44 17.84 12.08
C GLU A 196 -24.65 18.58 12.67
N GLU A 197 -24.95 19.80 12.20
CA GLU A 197 -26.17 20.54 12.58
C GLU A 197 -27.44 19.74 12.27
N THR A 198 -27.53 19.13 11.08
CA THR A 198 -28.68 18.32 10.68
C THR A 198 -28.81 17.05 11.55
N ILE A 199 -27.70 16.42 11.90
CA ILE A 199 -27.68 15.24 12.78
C ILE A 199 -28.12 15.66 14.19
N GLN A 200 -27.58 16.75 14.73
CA GLN A 200 -27.95 17.27 16.04
C GLN A 200 -29.43 17.66 16.12
N GLU A 201 -29.97 18.28 15.07
CA GLU A 201 -31.40 18.61 14.99
C GLU A 201 -32.26 17.33 15.04
N ARG A 202 -31.93 16.30 14.24
CA ARG A 202 -32.64 15.02 14.26
C ARG A 202 -32.51 14.27 15.59
N VAL A 203 -31.35 14.33 16.24
CA VAL A 203 -31.15 13.72 17.56
C VAL A 203 -32.03 14.44 18.59
N LYS A 204 -32.05 15.78 18.61
CA LYS A 204 -32.91 16.57 19.50
C LYS A 204 -34.39 16.27 19.28
N GLU A 205 -34.84 16.18 18.03
CA GLU A 205 -36.22 15.79 17.70
C GLU A 205 -36.55 14.40 18.25
N LYS A 206 -35.65 13.43 18.08
CA LYS A 206 -35.86 12.06 18.58
C LYS A 206 -35.86 11.98 20.10
N GLU A 207 -34.94 12.67 20.75
CA GLU A 207 -34.93 12.77 22.20
C GLU A 207 -36.20 13.43 22.74
N GLN A 208 -36.69 14.48 22.09
CA GLN A 208 -37.94 15.13 22.48
C GLN A 208 -39.12 14.18 22.31
N ALA A 209 -39.22 13.46 21.18
CA ALA A 209 -40.26 12.47 20.97
C ALA A 209 -40.24 11.37 22.06
N PHE A 210 -39.05 10.88 22.44
CA PHE A 210 -38.93 9.93 23.53
C PHE A 210 -39.33 10.54 24.88
N ARG A 211 -38.93 11.78 25.17
CA ARG A 211 -39.35 12.48 26.39
C ARG A 211 -40.86 12.60 26.48
N GLU A 212 -41.53 12.99 25.39
CA GLU A 212 -42.98 13.11 25.33
C GLU A 212 -43.68 11.75 25.52
N GLU A 213 -43.16 10.66 24.92
CA GLU A 213 -43.68 9.31 25.12
C GLU A 213 -43.53 8.84 26.57
N TRP A 214 -42.34 9.07 27.18
CA TRP A 214 -42.07 8.72 28.57
C TRP A 214 -42.93 9.53 29.54
N GLU A 215 -43.08 10.83 29.33
CA GLU A 215 -43.99 11.67 30.11
C GLU A 215 -45.44 11.21 29.95
N GLY A 216 -45.84 10.77 28.76
CA GLY A 216 -47.13 10.14 28.51
C GLY A 216 -47.34 8.87 29.33
N LYS A 217 -46.37 7.95 29.32
CA LYS A 217 -46.40 6.72 30.13
C LYS A 217 -46.44 7.01 31.62
N ILE A 218 -45.63 7.98 32.10
CA ILE A 218 -45.63 8.40 33.51
C ILE A 218 -46.99 8.98 33.89
N ARG A 219 -47.60 9.82 33.05
CA ARG A 219 -48.94 10.38 33.31
C ARG A 219 -49.99 9.28 33.39
N SER A 220 -50.01 8.35 32.43
CA SER A 220 -50.95 7.22 32.44
C SER A 220 -50.75 6.34 33.68
N ALA A 221 -49.50 6.01 34.03
CA ALA A 221 -49.19 5.25 35.24
C ALA A 221 -49.68 5.96 36.51
N LYS A 222 -49.44 7.27 36.63
CA LYS A 222 -49.94 8.07 37.76
C LYS A 222 -51.47 8.12 37.84
N GLU A 223 -52.15 8.21 36.70
CA GLU A 223 -53.61 8.16 36.65
C GLU A 223 -54.13 6.79 37.12
N THR A 224 -53.53 5.70 36.65
CA THR A 224 -53.88 4.34 37.12
C THR A 224 -53.59 4.14 38.61
N GLU A 225 -52.48 4.68 39.13
CA GLU A 225 -52.14 4.65 40.55
C GLU A 225 -53.19 5.40 41.37
N HIS A 226 -53.58 6.60 40.92
CA HIS A 226 -54.60 7.39 41.58
C HIS A 226 -55.97 6.69 41.60
N ASP A 227 -56.38 6.06 40.49
CA ASP A 227 -57.63 5.30 40.42
C ASP A 227 -57.61 4.06 41.32
N LEU A 228 -56.49 3.32 41.34
CA LEU A 228 -56.29 2.20 42.26
C LEU A 228 -56.32 2.67 43.72
N GLN A 229 -55.72 3.82 44.02
CA GLN A 229 -55.75 4.42 45.36
C GLN A 229 -57.19 4.81 45.76
N ARG A 230 -57.98 5.33 44.82
CA ARG A 230 -59.40 5.63 45.04
C ARG A 230 -60.22 4.36 45.30
N GLN A 231 -60.02 3.31 44.49
CA GLN A 231 -60.68 2.01 44.69
C GLN A 231 -60.29 1.41 46.05
N LEU A 232 -59.02 1.48 46.42
CA LEU A 232 -58.54 1.01 47.72
C LEU A 232 -59.16 1.79 48.88
N SER A 233 -59.29 3.12 48.75
CA SER A 233 -59.98 3.95 49.76
C SER A 233 -61.44 3.55 49.88
N GLN A 234 -62.14 3.37 48.75
CA GLN A 234 -63.54 2.96 48.74
C GLN A 234 -63.73 1.56 49.37
N ALA A 235 -62.87 0.60 49.05
CA ALA A 235 -62.91 -0.73 49.65
C ALA A 235 -62.61 -0.69 51.17
N LYS A 236 -61.67 0.17 51.61
CA LYS A 236 -61.39 0.40 53.04
C LYS A 236 -62.59 1.00 53.76
N ASP A 237 -63.29 1.95 53.15
CA ASP A 237 -64.47 2.57 53.74
C ASP A 237 -65.66 1.59 53.79
N GLN A 238 -65.84 0.75 52.76
CA GLN A 238 -66.79 -0.37 52.81
C GLN A 238 -66.46 -1.37 53.93
N LEU A 239 -65.19 -1.73 54.11
CA LEU A 239 -64.77 -2.61 55.20
C LEU A 239 -65.03 -1.97 56.57
N ARG A 240 -64.77 -0.67 56.73
CA ARG A 240 -65.10 0.08 57.96
C ARG A 240 -66.60 0.10 58.21
N ALA A 241 -67.42 0.34 57.18
CA ALA A 241 -68.87 0.33 57.30
C ALA A 241 -69.42 -1.06 57.65
N LEU A 242 -68.88 -2.13 57.04
CA LEU A 242 -69.22 -3.51 57.38
C LEU A 242 -68.81 -3.86 58.81
N LYS A 243 -67.61 -3.45 59.25
CA LYS A 243 -67.19 -3.62 60.64
C LYS A 243 -68.12 -2.90 61.61
N HIS A 244 -68.41 -1.63 61.35
CA HIS A 244 -69.36 -0.87 62.18
C HIS A 244 -70.76 -1.52 62.21
N THR A 245 -71.23 -2.01 61.07
CA THR A 245 -72.52 -2.73 60.99
C THR A 245 -72.47 -4.02 61.79
N ASN A 246 -71.40 -4.80 61.66
CA ASN A 246 -71.18 -6.02 62.42
C ASN A 246 -71.14 -5.74 63.94
N ASP A 247 -70.36 -4.75 64.37
CA ASP A 247 -70.25 -4.32 65.77
C ASP A 247 -71.62 -3.86 66.31
N SER A 248 -72.39 -3.12 65.50
CA SER A 248 -73.76 -2.73 65.84
C SER A 248 -74.70 -3.92 65.94
N THR A 249 -74.66 -4.88 65.00
CA THR A 249 -75.48 -6.09 65.05
C THR A 249 -75.12 -6.99 66.22
N GLN A 250 -73.83 -7.08 66.55
CA GLN A 250 -73.34 -7.81 67.70
C GLN A 250 -73.81 -7.15 69.00
N ALA A 251 -73.76 -5.81 69.09
CA ALA A 251 -74.31 -5.07 70.23
C ALA A 251 -75.83 -5.31 70.39
N THR A 252 -76.61 -5.29 69.31
CA THR A 252 -78.05 -5.60 69.38
C THR A 252 -78.33 -7.05 69.77
N LEU A 253 -77.49 -8.00 69.35
CA LEU A 253 -77.62 -9.41 69.73
C LEU A 253 -77.34 -9.60 71.22
N VAL A 254 -76.31 -8.94 71.75
CA VAL A 254 -76.00 -8.93 73.18
C VAL A 254 -77.14 -8.30 73.98
N ASP A 255 -77.70 -7.16 73.53
CA ASP A 255 -78.85 -6.52 74.17
C ASP A 255 -80.10 -7.43 74.16
N HIS A 256 -80.37 -8.13 73.06
CA HIS A 256 -81.43 -9.15 73.00
C HIS A 256 -81.17 -10.33 73.92
N SER A 257 -79.92 -10.82 74.00
CA SER A 257 -79.51 -11.88 74.92
C SER A 257 -79.72 -11.45 76.37
N GLN A 258 -79.32 -10.23 76.74
CA GLN A 258 -79.53 -9.67 78.08
C GLN A 258 -81.01 -9.51 78.40
N LYS A 259 -81.83 -8.99 77.49
CA LYS A 259 -83.28 -8.90 77.68
C LYS A 259 -83.94 -10.27 77.84
N TYR A 260 -83.48 -11.26 77.09
CA TYR A 260 -83.96 -12.64 77.23
C TYR A 260 -83.57 -13.22 78.60
N GLU A 261 -82.33 -13.01 79.05
CA GLU A 261 -81.89 -13.39 80.40
C GLU A 261 -82.70 -12.66 81.49
N GLU A 262 -82.96 -11.36 81.34
CA GLU A 262 -83.82 -10.59 82.24
C GLU A 262 -85.26 -11.10 82.25
N GLU A 263 -85.83 -11.44 81.09
CA GLU A 263 -87.16 -12.03 80.99
C GLU A 263 -87.20 -13.41 81.66
N VAL A 264 -86.19 -14.25 81.45
CA VAL A 264 -86.07 -15.56 82.14
C VAL A 264 -85.97 -15.36 83.64
N VAL A 265 -85.16 -14.41 84.13
CA VAL A 265 -85.06 -14.09 85.56
C VAL A 265 -86.39 -13.56 86.11
N ALA A 266 -87.07 -12.68 85.38
CA ALA A 266 -88.38 -12.17 85.77
C ALA A 266 -89.42 -13.30 85.83
N LYS A 267 -89.43 -14.22 84.85
CA LYS A 267 -90.28 -15.41 84.84
C LYS A 267 -89.95 -16.37 85.98
N LEU A 268 -88.68 -16.52 86.34
CA LEU A 268 -88.27 -17.29 87.51
C LEU A 268 -88.73 -16.62 88.81
N ALA A 269 -88.66 -15.29 88.92
CA ALA A 269 -89.18 -14.56 90.08
C ALA A 269 -90.71 -14.62 90.17
N GLU A 270 -91.43 -14.51 89.04
CA GLU A 270 -92.87 -14.76 88.96
C GLU A 270 -93.20 -16.19 89.41
N LEU A 271 -92.41 -17.18 88.95
CA LEU A 271 -92.56 -18.57 89.37
C LEU A 271 -92.31 -18.73 90.87
N ASP A 272 -91.30 -18.07 91.45
CA ASP A 272 -91.05 -18.08 92.89
C ASP A 272 -92.18 -17.43 93.69
N ILE A 273 -92.78 -16.34 93.20
CA ILE A 273 -93.97 -15.74 93.82
C ILE A 273 -95.16 -16.69 93.71
N VAL A 274 -95.37 -17.31 92.55
CA VAL A 274 -96.42 -18.32 92.36
C VAL A 274 -96.16 -19.55 93.23
N LEU A 275 -94.90 -19.96 93.41
CA LEU A 275 -94.51 -21.04 94.32
C LEU A 275 -94.78 -20.66 95.78
N LEU A 276 -94.47 -19.43 96.18
CA LEU A 276 -94.79 -18.90 97.52
C LEU A 276 -96.30 -18.80 97.73
N ASP A 277 -97.06 -18.34 96.74
CA ASP A 277 -98.52 -18.32 96.79
C ASP A 277 -99.10 -19.73 96.74
N TYR A 278 -98.46 -20.66 96.03
CA TYR A 278 -98.77 -22.08 96.02
C TYR A 278 -98.45 -22.73 97.36
N GLU A 279 -97.36 -22.38 98.04
CA GLU A 279 -97.03 -22.81 99.41
C GLU A 279 -98.02 -22.22 100.42
N ARG A 280 -98.41 -20.95 100.26
CA ARG A 280 -99.45 -20.30 101.08
C ARG A 280 -100.84 -20.92 100.82
N ALA A 281 -101.14 -21.25 99.57
CA ALA A 281 -102.34 -21.96 99.20
C ALA A 281 -102.29 -23.40 99.70
N ASN A 282 -101.14 -24.08 99.65
CA ASN A 282 -100.94 -25.43 100.17
C ASN A 282 -101.00 -25.48 101.69
N THR A 283 -100.53 -24.46 102.40
CA THR A 283 -100.71 -24.38 103.86
C THR A 283 -102.18 -24.13 104.20
N ARG A 284 -102.89 -23.29 103.43
CA ARG A 284 -104.34 -23.11 103.56
C ARG A 284 -105.14 -24.33 103.13
N ILE A 285 -104.69 -25.05 102.10
CA ILE A 285 -105.20 -26.34 101.67
C ILE A 285 -104.90 -27.36 102.76
N SER A 286 -103.73 -27.37 103.39
CA SER A 286 -103.41 -28.25 104.53
C SER A 286 -104.29 -27.96 105.74
N GLU A 287 -104.63 -26.69 105.99
CA GLU A 287 -105.58 -26.28 107.04
C GLU A 287 -107.02 -26.69 106.69
N LEU A 288 -107.41 -26.52 105.42
CA LEU A 288 -108.67 -26.97 104.85
C LEU A 288 -108.71 -28.48 104.61
N GLU A 289 -107.57 -29.18 104.56
CA GLU A 289 -107.36 -30.62 104.45
C GLU A 289 -107.34 -31.20 105.84
N GLY A 290 -106.84 -30.55 106.88
CA GLY A 290 -107.15 -30.97 108.26
C GLY A 290 -108.66 -30.92 108.53
N GLN A 291 -109.36 -29.96 107.92
CA GLN A 291 -110.83 -29.84 107.97
C GLN A 291 -111.54 -30.74 106.95
N ASN A 292 -110.93 -31.03 105.79
CA ASN A 292 -111.45 -31.94 104.77
C ASN A 292 -111.02 -33.38 104.98
N GLU A 293 -110.04 -33.72 105.79
CA GLU A 293 -109.57 -35.06 106.19
C GLU A 293 -110.51 -35.57 107.28
N LEU A 294 -110.99 -34.65 108.13
CA LEU A 294 -112.16 -34.87 108.98
C LEU A 294 -113.48 -35.08 108.18
N LEU A 295 -113.55 -34.60 106.92
CA LEU A 295 -114.70 -34.77 105.99
C LEU A 295 -114.43 -35.79 104.84
N ARG A 296 -113.19 -36.26 104.66
CA ARG A 296 -112.70 -37.26 103.66
C ARG A 296 -112.48 -38.62 104.28
N ASP A 297 -112.27 -38.71 105.61
CA ASP A 297 -112.58 -39.94 106.35
C ASP A 297 -114.10 -40.25 106.29
N GLN A 298 -114.94 -39.26 105.92
CA GLN A 298 -116.39 -39.40 105.73
C GLN A 298 -116.83 -39.52 104.26
N MET A 299 -116.09 -38.93 103.32
CA MET A 299 -116.13 -39.34 101.91
C MET A 299 -115.00 -40.33 101.66
N ASP A 300 -115.05 -41.41 102.43
CA ASP A 300 -115.38 -42.70 101.85
C ASP A 300 -114.92 -42.81 100.41
N SER A 301 -114.04 -43.78 100.22
CA SER A 301 -114.18 -44.65 99.08
C SER A 301 -113.96 -44.01 97.70
N MET A 302 -113.65 -44.86 96.74
CA MET A 302 -113.63 -44.53 95.32
C MET A 302 -112.47 -43.66 94.81
N GLN A 303 -111.38 -44.38 94.49
CA GLN A 303 -110.58 -44.32 93.24
C GLN A 303 -109.83 -43.01 92.91
N GLY A 304 -108.72 -42.96 92.17
CA GLY A 304 -108.02 -43.88 91.27
C GLY A 304 -107.11 -43.01 90.38
N GLY A 305 -105.97 -43.52 89.91
CA GLY A 305 -104.86 -42.71 89.37
C GLY A 305 -104.90 -42.35 87.88
N GLY A 306 -103.75 -41.90 87.36
CA GLY A 306 -103.42 -41.90 85.92
C GLY A 306 -102.89 -40.58 85.36
N ALA A 307 -101.58 -40.33 85.45
CA ALA A 307 -100.92 -39.20 84.77
C ALA A 307 -99.50 -39.52 84.26
N HIS A 308 -99.21 -40.79 83.93
CA HIS A 308 -97.85 -41.22 83.54
C HIS A 308 -97.67 -41.43 82.02
N ASN A 309 -98.73 -41.41 81.21
CA ASN A 309 -98.68 -41.86 79.80
C ASN A 309 -98.43 -40.74 78.76
N GLU A 310 -98.67 -39.46 79.10
CA GLU A 310 -98.55 -38.33 78.16
C GLU A 310 -97.13 -37.73 78.11
N ARG A 311 -96.39 -37.84 79.24
CA ARG A 311 -94.99 -37.40 79.34
C ARG A 311 -94.01 -38.36 78.66
N THR A 312 -94.36 -39.64 78.56
CA THR A 312 -93.58 -40.62 77.80
C THR A 312 -93.67 -40.38 76.30
N ALA A 313 -94.88 -40.09 75.78
CA ALA A 313 -95.08 -39.84 74.34
C ALA A 313 -94.37 -38.56 73.84
N THR A 314 -94.31 -37.51 74.65
CA THR A 314 -93.63 -36.25 74.29
C THR A 314 -92.10 -36.38 74.33
N LEU A 315 -91.58 -37.20 75.24
CA LEU A 315 -90.15 -37.53 75.29
C LEU A 315 -89.74 -38.43 74.11
N GLU A 316 -90.57 -39.42 73.74
CA GLU A 316 -90.33 -40.27 72.56
C GLU A 316 -90.25 -39.44 71.26
N GLN A 317 -91.17 -38.49 71.05
CA GLN A 317 -91.15 -37.62 69.87
C GLN A 317 -89.92 -36.69 69.83
N THR A 318 -89.43 -36.24 70.99
CA THR A 318 -88.23 -35.39 71.06
C THR A 318 -86.96 -36.19 70.75
N ILE A 319 -86.90 -37.44 71.21
CA ILE A 319 -85.80 -38.36 70.90
C ILE A 319 -85.76 -38.66 69.40
N GLU A 320 -86.92 -38.89 68.76
CA GLU A 320 -86.99 -39.15 67.32
C GLU A 320 -86.49 -37.95 66.48
N ASN A 321 -86.81 -36.72 66.90
CA ASN A 321 -86.31 -35.51 66.24
C ASN A 321 -84.78 -35.33 66.44
N GLN A 322 -84.26 -35.61 67.64
CA GLN A 322 -82.83 -35.55 67.92
C GLN A 322 -82.05 -36.62 67.15
N ASP A 323 -82.61 -37.83 67.02
CA ASP A 323 -82.02 -38.91 66.23
C ASP A 323 -81.97 -38.57 64.73
N ALA A 324 -83.01 -37.91 64.21
CA ALA A 324 -83.01 -37.39 62.84
C ALA A 324 -81.93 -36.32 62.63
N GLU A 325 -81.77 -35.38 63.57
CA GLU A 325 -80.74 -34.34 63.51
C GLU A 325 -79.33 -34.95 63.59
N LEU A 326 -79.10 -35.90 64.50
CA LEU A 326 -77.83 -36.64 64.60
C LEU A 326 -77.49 -37.39 63.32
N LEU A 327 -78.48 -37.98 62.64
CA LEU A 327 -78.28 -38.63 61.35
C LEU A 327 -77.86 -37.63 60.26
N THR A 328 -78.48 -36.45 60.21
CA THR A 328 -78.11 -35.39 59.24
C THR A 328 -76.71 -34.83 59.51
N LEU A 329 -76.34 -34.60 60.77
CA LEU A 329 -74.99 -34.19 61.16
C LEU A 329 -73.95 -35.26 60.83
N THR A 330 -74.26 -36.53 61.08
CA THR A 330 -73.35 -37.65 60.78
C THR A 330 -73.11 -37.78 59.28
N THR A 331 -74.16 -37.66 58.45
CA THR A 331 -74.02 -37.69 56.99
C THR A 331 -73.27 -36.47 56.45
N ALA A 332 -73.50 -35.27 57.00
CA ALA A 332 -72.73 -34.09 56.65
C ALA A 332 -71.24 -34.23 57.02
N LEU A 333 -70.93 -34.79 58.20
CA LEU A 333 -69.56 -35.09 58.63
C LEU A 333 -68.89 -36.11 57.71
N GLU A 334 -69.58 -37.18 57.32
CA GLU A 334 -69.01 -38.20 56.43
C GLU A 334 -68.81 -37.65 55.01
N ASN A 335 -69.70 -36.77 54.53
CA ASN A 335 -69.53 -36.04 53.27
C ASN A 335 -68.33 -35.07 53.32
N LEU A 336 -68.16 -34.32 54.40
CA LEU A 336 -67.01 -33.42 54.56
C LEU A 336 -65.70 -34.20 54.65
N LYS A 337 -65.69 -35.31 55.39
CA LYS A 337 -64.53 -36.21 55.54
C LYS A 337 -64.15 -36.86 54.21
N THR A 338 -65.13 -37.33 53.42
CA THR A 338 -64.85 -37.90 52.10
C THR A 338 -64.37 -36.84 51.10
N SER A 339 -64.92 -35.62 51.15
CA SER A 339 -64.44 -34.48 50.35
C SER A 339 -63.00 -34.09 50.71
N SER A 340 -62.70 -33.95 52.00
CA SER A 340 -61.34 -33.66 52.50
C SER A 340 -60.34 -34.77 52.12
N LYS A 341 -60.74 -36.05 52.21
CA LYS A 341 -59.90 -37.18 51.79
C LYS A 341 -59.62 -37.17 50.28
N LYS A 342 -60.59 -36.78 49.45
CA LYS A 342 -60.39 -36.61 48.00
C LYS A 342 -59.40 -35.48 47.70
N GLN A 343 -59.56 -34.32 48.35
CA GLN A 343 -58.64 -33.19 48.19
C GLN A 343 -57.20 -33.55 48.62
N LEU A 344 -57.04 -34.26 49.75
CA LEU A 344 -55.73 -34.76 50.19
C LEU A 344 -55.13 -35.73 49.18
N ALA A 345 -55.91 -36.65 48.63
CA ALA A 345 -55.41 -37.59 47.61
C ALA A 345 -54.99 -36.88 46.31
N GLU A 346 -55.71 -35.82 45.91
CA GLU A 346 -55.36 -35.02 44.73
C GLU A 346 -54.09 -34.18 44.95
N LEU A 347 -53.97 -33.53 46.11
CA LEU A 347 -52.76 -32.81 46.49
C LEU A 347 -51.55 -33.74 46.60
N GLU A 348 -51.74 -34.96 47.11
CA GLU A 348 -50.68 -35.96 47.20
C GLU A 348 -50.22 -36.42 45.81
N ARG A 349 -51.15 -36.64 44.87
CA ARG A 349 -50.80 -36.93 43.48
C ARG A 349 -50.02 -35.78 42.84
N LYS A 350 -50.44 -34.53 43.08
CA LYS A 350 -49.76 -33.34 42.56
C LYS A 350 -48.38 -33.14 43.19
N ARG A 351 -48.23 -33.45 44.48
CA ARG A 351 -46.94 -33.47 45.18
C ARG A 351 -45.99 -34.47 44.54
N VAL A 352 -46.46 -35.70 44.30
CA VAL A 352 -45.66 -36.76 43.66
C VAL A 352 -45.29 -36.39 42.21
N SER A 353 -46.20 -35.81 41.43
CA SER A 353 -45.90 -35.40 40.05
C SER A 353 -44.87 -34.27 40.00
N LEU A 354 -45.02 -33.24 40.83
CA LEU A 354 -44.05 -32.15 40.92
C LEU A 354 -42.69 -32.64 41.43
N GLN A 355 -42.67 -33.56 42.39
CA GLN A 355 -41.42 -34.14 42.89
C GLN A 355 -40.69 -34.96 41.83
N ARG A 356 -41.43 -35.67 40.96
CA ARG A 356 -40.86 -36.35 39.80
C ARG A 356 -40.28 -35.37 38.78
N GLU A 357 -41.01 -34.29 38.46
CA GLU A 357 -40.53 -33.27 37.52
C GLU A 357 -39.26 -32.57 38.03
N VAL A 358 -39.19 -32.28 39.34
CA VAL A 358 -37.98 -31.74 39.97
C VAL A 358 -36.81 -32.72 39.85
N GLN A 359 -37.04 -34.02 40.03
CA GLN A 359 -36.00 -35.03 39.86
C GLN A 359 -35.53 -35.11 38.40
N GLU A 360 -36.44 -35.16 37.43
CA GLU A 360 -36.10 -35.19 36.01
C GLU A 360 -35.27 -33.96 35.60
N LYS A 361 -35.63 -32.77 36.10
CA LYS A 361 -34.84 -31.55 35.88
C LYS A 361 -33.49 -31.56 36.59
N SER A 362 -33.41 -32.14 37.77
CA SER A 362 -32.13 -32.35 38.46
C SER A 362 -31.20 -33.25 37.65
N ASP A 363 -31.72 -34.36 37.11
CA ASP A 363 -30.96 -35.31 36.29
C ASP A 363 -30.51 -34.67 34.97
N GLU A 364 -31.37 -33.85 34.33
CA GLU A 364 -31.01 -33.06 33.14
C GLU A 364 -29.86 -32.07 33.45
N ILE A 365 -29.92 -31.38 34.59
CA ILE A 365 -28.87 -30.45 35.03
C ILE A 365 -27.56 -31.20 35.28
N GLU A 366 -27.61 -32.37 35.94
CA GLU A 366 -26.42 -33.19 36.14
C GLU A 366 -25.83 -33.70 34.82
N ALA A 367 -26.68 -34.13 33.88
CA ALA A 367 -26.24 -34.54 32.55
C ALA A 367 -25.60 -33.37 31.77
N ALA A 368 -26.17 -32.16 31.86
CA ALA A 368 -25.59 -30.96 31.27
C ALA A 368 -24.24 -30.59 31.92
N LYS A 369 -24.12 -30.70 33.25
CA LYS A 369 -22.86 -30.48 33.97
C LYS A 369 -21.79 -31.49 33.56
N ARG A 370 -22.14 -32.78 33.41
CA ARG A 370 -21.20 -33.81 32.92
C ARG A 370 -20.72 -33.52 31.50
N LYS A 371 -21.62 -33.09 30.61
CA LYS A 371 -21.24 -32.67 29.24
C LYS A 371 -20.31 -31.45 29.29
N LEU A 372 -20.60 -30.46 30.12
CA LEU A 372 -19.71 -29.30 30.29
C LEU A 372 -18.32 -29.70 30.78
N GLU A 373 -18.22 -30.64 31.73
CA GLU A 373 -16.94 -31.17 32.21
C GLU A 373 -16.18 -31.95 31.11
N GLN A 374 -16.89 -32.66 30.22
CA GLN A 374 -16.28 -33.32 29.06
C GLN A 374 -15.67 -32.34 28.06
N TYR A 375 -16.14 -31.08 28.02
CA TYR A 375 -15.61 -30.04 27.13
C TYR A 375 -14.63 -29.10 27.84
N LYS A 376 -14.14 -29.45 29.03
CA LYS A 376 -13.21 -28.62 29.80
C LYS A 376 -11.83 -28.50 29.15
N ASP A 377 -11.45 -29.46 28.31
CA ASP A 377 -10.23 -29.45 27.52
C ASP A 377 -10.29 -28.53 26.30
N TYR A 378 -11.46 -27.95 25.98
CA TYR A 378 -11.64 -27.06 24.84
C TYR A 378 -10.69 -25.86 24.88
N ASP A 379 -10.45 -25.26 26.04
CA ASP A 379 -9.50 -24.14 26.17
C ASP A 379 -8.05 -24.60 25.98
N SER A 380 -7.70 -25.83 26.38
CA SER A 380 -6.37 -26.41 26.13
C SER A 380 -6.16 -26.68 24.65
N VAL A 381 -7.14 -27.30 23.99
CA VAL A 381 -7.12 -27.57 22.55
C VAL A 381 -7.12 -26.26 21.75
N LYS A 382 -7.87 -25.26 22.19
CA LYS A 382 -7.86 -23.91 21.62
C LYS A 382 -6.48 -23.27 21.77
N ASN A 383 -5.87 -23.34 22.95
CA ASN A 383 -4.52 -22.79 23.17
C ASN A 383 -3.47 -23.53 22.33
N GLU A 384 -3.51 -24.87 22.25
CA GLU A 384 -2.61 -25.65 21.40
C GLU A 384 -2.79 -25.31 19.91
N LEU A 385 -4.03 -25.12 19.46
CA LEU A 385 -4.35 -24.69 18.10
C LEU A 385 -3.91 -23.24 17.83
N GLU A 386 -4.05 -22.34 18.81
CA GLU A 386 -3.58 -20.96 18.75
C GLU A 386 -2.05 -20.90 18.69
N ILE A 387 -1.36 -21.74 19.46
CA ILE A 387 0.09 -21.89 19.44
C ILE A 387 0.55 -22.46 18.10
N LEU A 388 -0.12 -23.48 17.56
CA LEU A 388 0.18 -24.03 16.23
C LEU A 388 -0.07 -23.00 15.12
N LYS A 389 -1.19 -22.27 15.20
CA LYS A 389 -1.52 -21.17 14.29
C LYS A 389 -0.52 -20.02 14.42
N TYR A 390 0.01 -19.77 15.61
CA TYR A 390 1.05 -18.78 15.79
C TYR A 390 2.37 -19.26 15.19
N ILE A 391 2.85 -20.46 15.49
CA ILE A 391 4.13 -20.99 14.98
C ILE A 391 4.12 -21.12 13.45
N GLU A 392 3.02 -21.58 12.87
CA GLU A 392 2.95 -21.85 11.42
C GLU A 392 2.74 -20.59 10.56
N PHE A 393 2.21 -19.51 11.13
CA PHE A 393 1.91 -18.26 10.43
C PHE A 393 2.73 -17.04 10.91
N SER A 394 3.39 -17.09 12.06
CA SER A 394 4.34 -16.05 12.51
C SER A 394 5.73 -16.19 11.87
N GLY A 395 6.13 -17.40 11.48
CA GLY A 395 7.40 -17.66 10.80
C GLY A 395 7.54 -17.09 9.38
N SER A 396 6.51 -16.43 8.83
CA SER A 396 6.53 -15.85 7.47
C SER A 396 6.97 -14.38 7.41
N ARG A 397 7.31 -13.74 8.53
CA ARG A 397 7.98 -12.43 8.52
C ARG A 397 9.46 -12.63 8.80
N GLY A 398 10.20 -12.93 7.74
CA GLY A 398 11.63 -12.68 7.72
C GLY A 398 11.91 -11.19 7.87
N GLY A 399 12.78 -10.84 8.82
CA GLY A 399 13.28 -9.48 9.01
C GLY A 399 13.42 -9.13 10.48
N ASP A 400 14.67 -9.14 10.96
CA ASP A 400 15.21 -8.55 12.20
C ASP A 400 14.23 -7.74 13.07
N ALA A 401 14.07 -8.17 14.32
CA ALA A 401 14.00 -7.29 15.48
C ALA A 401 14.08 -8.13 16.76
N ASP A 402 15.24 -8.12 17.39
CA ASP A 402 15.39 -8.32 18.82
C ASP A 402 14.56 -7.27 19.59
N ASP A 403 14.08 -7.63 20.77
CA ASP A 403 13.41 -6.81 21.80
C ASP A 403 11.97 -6.32 21.53
N ASP A 404 10.99 -7.13 21.96
CA ASP A 404 9.87 -6.75 22.86
C ASP A 404 8.82 -7.88 22.88
N TRP A 405 8.94 -8.80 23.85
CA TRP A 405 8.24 -10.10 23.87
C TRP A 405 6.88 -10.11 24.58
N ASP A 406 6.41 -9.03 25.22
CA ASP A 406 5.38 -9.19 26.27
C ASP A 406 3.99 -8.55 26.08
N GLU A 407 3.65 -7.83 25.01
CA GLU A 407 2.28 -7.24 24.94
C GLU A 407 1.61 -7.18 23.56
N ARG A 408 2.35 -7.27 22.46
CA ARG A 408 1.80 -7.17 21.09
C ARG A 408 1.36 -8.50 20.49
N VAL A 409 1.75 -9.62 21.09
CA VAL A 409 1.57 -10.97 20.53
C VAL A 409 0.14 -11.49 20.74
N LEU A 410 -0.51 -11.21 21.88
CA LEU A 410 -1.89 -11.63 22.15
C LEU A 410 -2.94 -10.85 21.33
N THR A 411 -2.68 -9.56 21.07
CA THR A 411 -3.64 -8.66 20.40
C THR A 411 -3.65 -8.85 18.88
N LEU A 412 -2.51 -9.19 18.27
CA LEU A 412 -2.42 -9.52 16.85
C LEU A 412 -2.84 -10.96 16.54
N ALA A 413 -2.65 -11.88 17.50
CA ALA A 413 -3.19 -13.24 17.40
C ALA A 413 -4.72 -13.20 17.29
N SER A 414 -5.41 -12.44 18.14
CA SER A 414 -6.87 -12.36 18.16
C SER A 414 -7.50 -11.85 16.84
N LYS A 415 -6.86 -10.94 16.11
CA LYS A 415 -7.39 -10.41 14.83
C LYS A 415 -7.15 -11.33 13.63
N ASN A 416 -6.05 -12.07 13.60
CA ASN A 416 -5.91 -13.18 12.64
C ASN A 416 -6.71 -14.42 13.09
N LEU A 417 -7.34 -14.34 14.28
CA LEU A 417 -8.08 -15.38 14.99
C LEU A 417 -9.23 -15.93 14.13
N GLU A 418 -9.92 -14.94 13.54
CA GLU A 418 -11.25 -14.99 12.91
C GLU A 418 -11.26 -15.52 11.47
N LYS A 419 -10.11 -15.55 10.80
CA LYS A 419 -10.02 -16.15 9.46
C LYS A 419 -10.01 -17.69 9.58
N PRO A 420 -10.92 -18.40 8.90
CA PRO A 420 -10.91 -19.87 8.86
C PRO A 420 -9.55 -20.39 8.42
N LEU A 421 -9.11 -21.52 8.96
CA LEU A 421 -7.82 -22.16 8.62
C LEU A 421 -7.68 -22.37 7.10
N GLU A 422 -8.78 -22.66 6.42
CA GLU A 422 -8.85 -22.78 4.96
C GLU A 422 -8.48 -21.49 4.23
N VAL A 423 -8.85 -20.32 4.77
CA VAL A 423 -8.50 -19.02 4.17
C VAL A 423 -7.03 -18.70 4.38
N LEU A 424 -6.49 -18.98 5.57
CA LEU A 424 -5.07 -18.74 5.87
C LEU A 424 -4.15 -19.68 5.08
N THR A 425 -4.55 -20.94 4.89
CA THR A 425 -3.83 -21.91 4.06
C THR A 425 -3.93 -21.60 2.57
N MET A 426 -5.09 -21.14 2.09
CA MET A 426 -5.25 -20.62 0.72
C MET A 426 -4.40 -19.37 0.48
N GLU A 427 -4.35 -18.45 1.44
CA GLU A 427 -3.54 -17.23 1.36
C GLU A 427 -2.04 -17.56 1.35
N LYS A 428 -1.60 -18.54 2.16
CA LYS A 428 -0.23 -19.07 2.15
C LYS A 428 0.10 -19.81 0.85
N ASN A 429 -0.77 -20.70 0.37
CA ASN A 429 -0.56 -21.41 -0.91
C ASN A 429 -0.49 -20.43 -2.07
N ARG A 430 -1.39 -19.45 -2.13
CA ARG A 430 -1.36 -18.39 -3.14
C ARG A 430 -0.09 -17.55 -3.05
N LYS A 431 0.39 -17.25 -1.84
CA LYS A 431 1.65 -16.52 -1.64
C LYS A 431 2.87 -17.36 -2.08
N LEU A 432 2.90 -18.65 -1.74
CA LEU A 432 3.95 -19.56 -2.20
C LEU A 432 3.92 -19.76 -3.72
N GLU A 433 2.74 -19.83 -4.32
CA GLU A 433 2.60 -19.85 -5.79
C GLU A 433 3.12 -18.56 -6.41
N ASN A 434 2.80 -17.41 -5.83
CA ASN A 434 3.32 -16.11 -6.29
C ASN A 434 4.85 -16.03 -6.16
N GLU A 435 5.41 -16.39 -5.00
CA GLU A 435 6.86 -16.43 -4.77
C GLU A 435 7.54 -17.42 -5.74
N LEU A 436 6.93 -18.57 -5.99
CA LEU A 436 7.42 -19.53 -6.98
C LEU A 436 7.40 -18.94 -8.40
N THR A 437 6.35 -18.19 -8.77
CA THR A 437 6.31 -17.52 -10.08
C THR A 437 7.33 -16.39 -10.18
N GLU A 438 7.52 -15.62 -9.12
CA GLU A 438 8.51 -14.53 -9.07
C GLU A 438 9.93 -15.09 -9.16
N LEU A 439 10.25 -16.13 -8.38
CA LEU A 439 11.52 -16.85 -8.46
C LEU A 439 11.75 -17.46 -9.84
N LYS A 440 10.70 -17.99 -10.50
CA LYS A 440 10.80 -18.51 -11.87
C LYS A 440 11.12 -17.41 -12.88
N VAL A 441 10.45 -16.25 -12.78
CA VAL A 441 10.70 -15.10 -13.67
C VAL A 441 12.09 -14.50 -13.43
N ALA A 442 12.49 -14.35 -12.16
CA ALA A 442 13.83 -13.89 -11.80
C ALA A 442 14.90 -14.88 -12.30
N HIS A 443 14.67 -16.18 -12.15
CA HIS A 443 15.56 -17.21 -12.68
C HIS A 443 15.66 -17.14 -14.20
N GLU A 444 14.54 -17.02 -14.91
CA GLU A 444 14.54 -16.90 -16.37
C GLU A 444 15.23 -15.60 -16.84
N SER A 445 15.07 -14.49 -16.10
CA SER A 445 15.76 -13.23 -16.35
C SER A 445 17.28 -13.36 -16.16
N ILE A 446 17.72 -13.98 -15.07
CA ILE A 446 19.14 -14.23 -14.80
C ILE A 446 19.74 -15.16 -15.85
N VAL A 447 19.01 -16.20 -16.27
CA VAL A 447 19.44 -17.11 -17.34
C VAL A 447 19.61 -16.36 -18.65
N ARG A 448 18.67 -15.47 -19.02
CA ARG A 448 18.80 -14.62 -20.22
C ARG A 448 19.99 -13.68 -20.14
N GLU A 449 20.23 -13.07 -18.99
CA GLU A 449 21.37 -12.17 -18.78
C GLU A 449 22.70 -12.94 -18.88
N LEU A 450 22.76 -14.15 -18.30
CA LEU A 450 23.93 -15.02 -18.38
C LEU A 450 24.21 -15.42 -19.84
N GLU A 451 23.17 -15.73 -20.62
CA GLU A 451 23.31 -16.07 -22.04
C GLU A 451 23.78 -14.86 -22.87
N ASP A 452 23.25 -13.67 -22.62
CA ASP A 452 23.70 -12.43 -23.27
C ASP A 452 25.18 -12.13 -22.94
N VAL A 453 25.58 -12.21 -21.67
CA VAL A 453 26.98 -12.03 -21.26
C VAL A 453 27.88 -13.08 -21.92
N ARG A 454 27.43 -14.33 -22.03
CA ARG A 454 28.16 -15.40 -22.70
C ARG A 454 28.37 -15.10 -24.19
N THR A 455 27.34 -14.63 -24.89
CA THR A 455 27.48 -14.25 -26.31
C THR A 455 28.42 -13.06 -26.50
N ARG A 456 28.34 -12.04 -25.63
CA ARG A 456 29.28 -10.89 -25.64
C ARG A 456 30.71 -11.34 -25.39
N HIS A 457 30.93 -12.26 -24.45
CA HIS A 457 32.25 -12.84 -24.19
C HIS A 457 32.78 -13.61 -25.41
N GLU A 458 31.95 -14.42 -26.09
CA GLU A 458 32.35 -15.13 -27.31
C GLU A 458 32.71 -14.17 -28.45
N VAL A 459 31.96 -13.09 -28.65
CA VAL A 459 32.27 -12.05 -29.65
C VAL A 459 33.57 -11.35 -29.33
N ALA A 460 33.78 -10.93 -28.08
CA ALA A 460 35.03 -10.30 -27.64
C ALA A 460 36.23 -11.23 -27.82
N THR A 461 36.06 -12.53 -27.51
CA THR A 461 37.11 -13.55 -27.71
C THR A 461 37.46 -13.71 -29.20
N ARG A 462 36.45 -13.72 -30.09
CA ARG A 462 36.69 -13.78 -31.54
C ARG A 462 37.40 -12.53 -32.04
N GLN A 463 36.99 -11.34 -31.61
CA GLN A 463 37.65 -10.09 -31.97
C GLN A 463 39.11 -10.05 -31.50
N LEU A 464 39.37 -10.46 -30.26
CA LEU A 464 40.72 -10.58 -29.73
C LEU A 464 41.56 -11.53 -30.58
N SER A 465 41.03 -12.72 -30.90
CA SER A 465 41.74 -13.69 -31.76
C SER A 465 42.07 -13.13 -33.15
N SER A 466 41.15 -12.35 -33.74
CA SER A 466 41.37 -11.71 -35.04
C SER A 466 42.42 -10.60 -34.96
N GLN A 467 42.41 -9.82 -33.87
CA GLN A 467 43.43 -8.79 -33.63
C GLN A 467 44.80 -9.41 -33.37
N THR A 468 44.89 -10.48 -32.58
CA THR A 468 46.14 -11.22 -32.36
C THR A 468 46.68 -11.79 -33.67
N GLN A 469 45.84 -12.38 -34.53
CA GLN A 469 46.27 -12.85 -35.85
C GLN A 469 46.73 -11.71 -36.75
N LEU A 470 46.07 -10.55 -36.70
CA LEU A 470 46.48 -9.38 -37.48
C LEU A 470 47.82 -8.83 -36.98
N ILE A 471 48.00 -8.70 -35.66
CA ILE A 471 49.26 -8.29 -35.05
C ILE A 471 50.38 -9.25 -35.46
N GLN A 472 50.15 -10.56 -35.37
CA GLN A 472 51.12 -11.55 -35.80
C GLN A 472 51.52 -11.37 -37.28
N ARG A 473 50.54 -11.13 -38.18
CA ARG A 473 50.84 -10.84 -39.59
C ARG A 473 51.64 -9.54 -39.77
N LEU A 474 51.29 -8.49 -39.03
CA LEU A 474 52.03 -7.22 -39.06
C LEU A 474 53.46 -7.39 -38.53
N GLU A 475 53.66 -8.19 -37.48
CA GLU A 475 54.99 -8.54 -36.96
C GLU A 475 55.79 -9.37 -37.97
N GLU A 476 55.16 -10.34 -38.64
CA GLU A 476 55.75 -11.11 -39.74
C GLU A 476 56.12 -10.20 -40.93
N ASP A 477 55.31 -9.19 -41.25
CA ASP A 477 55.60 -8.23 -42.32
C ASP A 477 56.69 -7.22 -41.92
N ILE A 478 56.72 -6.76 -40.67
CA ILE A 478 57.78 -5.90 -40.13
C ILE A 478 59.12 -6.66 -40.09
N THR A 479 59.12 -7.92 -39.67
CA THR A 479 60.33 -8.75 -39.67
C THR A 479 60.82 -9.00 -41.10
N ARG A 480 59.92 -9.22 -42.06
CA ARG A 480 60.26 -9.27 -43.48
C ARG A 480 60.85 -7.95 -43.99
N LEU A 481 60.25 -6.80 -43.66
CA LEU A 481 60.77 -5.48 -44.00
C LEU A 481 62.12 -5.21 -43.37
N ASN A 482 62.33 -5.57 -42.11
CA ASN A 482 63.61 -5.39 -41.43
C ASN A 482 64.69 -6.32 -42.01
N SER A 483 64.32 -7.54 -42.41
CA SER A 483 65.23 -8.45 -43.13
C SER A 483 65.53 -7.99 -44.57
N ALA A 484 64.59 -7.30 -45.23
CA ALA A 484 64.77 -6.73 -46.57
C ALA A 484 65.53 -5.39 -46.55
N THR A 485 65.47 -4.64 -45.45
CA THR A 485 66.11 -3.32 -45.28
C THR A 485 67.48 -3.44 -44.58
N GLY A 486 67.75 -4.54 -43.87
CA GLY A 486 69.04 -4.82 -43.21
C GLY A 486 70.18 -5.28 -44.13
N GLY A 487 70.04 -5.09 -45.45
CA GLY A 487 71.03 -5.47 -46.46
C GLY A 487 72.03 -4.38 -46.86
N ALA A 488 72.30 -3.37 -46.04
CA ALA A 488 73.43 -2.45 -46.25
C ALA A 488 73.68 -1.53 -45.03
N SER A 489 74.65 -1.86 -44.18
CA SER A 489 75.72 -0.96 -43.69
C SER A 489 76.34 -1.45 -42.36
N VAL A 490 77.66 -1.34 -42.32
CA VAL A 490 78.59 -1.78 -41.27
C VAL A 490 78.70 -0.71 -40.17
N GLY A 491 78.82 -1.10 -38.89
CA GLY A 491 79.12 -0.16 -37.80
C GLY A 491 79.35 -0.79 -36.42
N VAL A 492 80.63 -0.86 -36.06
CA VAL A 492 81.28 -1.31 -34.81
C VAL A 492 80.75 -0.67 -33.51
N GLY A 493 80.67 -1.44 -32.41
CA GLY A 493 80.97 -0.93 -31.04
C GLY A 493 80.04 -1.31 -29.88
N GLY A 494 80.36 -2.40 -29.17
CA GLY A 494 80.58 -2.39 -27.70
C GLY A 494 79.43 -2.46 -26.66
N VAL A 495 79.40 -3.61 -25.97
CA VAL A 495 79.39 -3.81 -24.49
C VAL A 495 78.04 -3.94 -23.70
N ASN A 496 77.96 -5.08 -22.97
CA ASN A 496 77.10 -5.51 -21.83
C ASN A 496 75.59 -5.72 -22.10
N GLY A 497 74.91 -6.78 -21.66
CA GLY A 497 75.21 -7.89 -20.77
C GLY A 497 73.87 -8.52 -20.31
N TYR A 498 73.94 -9.79 -19.89
CA TYR A 498 72.92 -10.61 -19.21
C TYR A 498 72.02 -11.55 -20.05
N LEU A 499 72.33 -12.82 -19.79
CA LEU A 499 71.76 -14.09 -20.19
C LEU A 499 70.51 -14.45 -19.34
N VAL A 500 69.90 -15.59 -19.71
CA VAL A 500 68.89 -16.43 -19.01
C VAL A 500 67.50 -16.27 -19.64
N GLY A 501 66.87 -17.27 -20.25
CA GLY A 501 67.23 -18.67 -20.50
C GLY A 501 66.00 -19.36 -21.10
N THR A 502 66.16 -20.01 -22.24
CA THR A 502 65.24 -21.04 -22.75
C THR A 502 65.86 -22.41 -22.50
N PRO A 503 65.02 -23.44 -22.31
CA PRO A 503 65.41 -24.77 -22.74
C PRO A 503 64.38 -25.38 -23.69
N GLY A 504 64.89 -25.91 -24.81
CA GLY A 504 64.54 -27.27 -25.21
C GLY A 504 63.55 -27.42 -26.36
N SER A 505 64.12 -27.51 -27.56
CA SER A 505 63.52 -27.96 -28.82
C SER A 505 63.45 -29.49 -28.97
N ASN A 506 62.37 -29.97 -29.63
CA ASN A 506 62.32 -31.02 -30.68
C ASN A 506 62.54 -32.52 -30.28
N PRO A 507 62.05 -33.53 -31.06
CA PRO A 507 62.08 -33.53 -32.54
C PRO A 507 61.02 -34.32 -33.37
N SER A 508 61.09 -34.07 -34.68
CA SER A 508 61.03 -35.01 -35.83
C SER A 508 59.70 -35.31 -36.55
N GLY A 509 59.72 -35.16 -37.89
CA GLY A 509 58.74 -35.76 -38.82
C GLY A 509 58.72 -35.16 -40.23
N PHE A 510 59.65 -35.59 -41.08
CA PHE A 510 59.83 -35.28 -42.51
C PHE A 510 58.62 -35.54 -43.44
N GLN A 511 58.38 -34.69 -44.45
CA GLN A 511 58.50 -34.96 -45.91
C GLN A 511 57.67 -33.99 -46.80
N HIS A 512 58.37 -33.29 -47.68
CA HIS A 512 57.89 -32.76 -48.98
C HIS A 512 57.97 -33.90 -50.04
N PRO A 513 57.35 -33.84 -51.25
CA PRO A 513 57.27 -32.62 -52.09
C PRO A 513 56.11 -32.49 -53.12
N THR A 514 56.18 -31.37 -53.87
CA THR A 514 55.65 -31.08 -55.22
C THR A 514 54.20 -30.61 -55.42
N SER A 515 54.07 -29.37 -55.90
CA SER A 515 52.97 -28.82 -56.73
C SER A 515 52.95 -29.51 -58.11
N PRO A 516 51.83 -29.50 -58.89
CA PRO A 516 51.47 -28.30 -59.67
C PRO A 516 49.96 -28.11 -60.06
N SER A 517 49.57 -26.83 -60.19
CA SER A 517 48.90 -26.21 -61.38
C SER A 517 47.46 -26.58 -61.83
N TYR A 518 46.67 -25.51 -62.02
CA TYR A 518 45.59 -25.25 -63.01
C TYR A 518 44.30 -26.11 -63.06
N GLY A 519 43.16 -25.42 -63.26
CA GLY A 519 42.11 -25.94 -64.15
C GLY A 519 40.66 -25.81 -63.67
N LYS A 520 39.88 -25.09 -64.47
CA LYS A 520 38.41 -24.90 -64.42
C LYS A 520 37.62 -26.20 -64.69
N HIS A 521 36.29 -26.09 -64.47
CA HIS A 521 35.16 -26.74 -65.16
C HIS A 521 34.36 -27.81 -64.38
N SER A 522 33.13 -27.38 -64.03
CA SER A 522 31.82 -28.01 -64.27
C SER A 522 31.57 -29.51 -64.06
N PHE A 523 30.48 -29.76 -63.33
CA PHE A 523 29.32 -30.62 -63.70
C PHE A 523 29.05 -31.89 -62.88
N SER A 524 27.74 -32.11 -62.74
CA SER A 524 26.92 -33.28 -62.36
C SER A 524 26.92 -33.75 -60.91
N GLY A 525 25.72 -33.69 -60.33
CA GLY A 525 25.39 -34.22 -59.02
C GLY A 525 25.13 -35.73 -59.01
N GLU A 526 24.75 -36.21 -57.83
CA GLU A 526 23.94 -37.40 -57.65
C GLU A 526 23.10 -37.25 -56.37
N VAL A 527 21.87 -37.73 -56.44
CA VAL A 527 20.78 -37.57 -55.48
C VAL A 527 20.39 -38.95 -54.98
N VAL A 528 20.37 -39.19 -53.67
CA VAL A 528 19.49 -40.12 -52.90
C VAL A 528 19.67 -39.73 -51.41
N GLY A 529 18.70 -39.52 -50.51
CA GLY A 529 17.27 -39.80 -50.40
C GLY A 529 16.96 -40.36 -48.99
N GLY A 530 15.93 -39.86 -48.28
CA GLY A 530 15.31 -40.54 -47.11
C GLY A 530 15.37 -39.80 -45.75
N VAL A 531 14.47 -38.85 -45.46
CA VAL A 531 13.21 -38.98 -44.67
C VAL A 531 13.38 -39.10 -43.14
N THR A 532 12.98 -38.05 -42.41
CA THR A 532 12.55 -38.13 -41.00
C THR A 532 11.24 -37.35 -40.79
N LEU A 533 10.30 -38.02 -40.13
CA LEU A 533 8.96 -37.55 -39.72
C LEU A 533 9.05 -36.73 -38.42
N GLY A 534 8.24 -35.66 -38.30
CA GLY A 534 8.08 -34.83 -37.09
C GLY A 534 7.27 -35.51 -35.95
N PRO A 535 6.96 -34.79 -34.84
CA PRO A 535 6.02 -33.66 -34.91
C PRO A 535 6.27 -32.44 -33.99
N VAL A 536 5.93 -31.26 -34.54
CA VAL A 536 5.08 -30.13 -34.08
C VAL A 536 5.28 -29.46 -32.69
N LEU A 537 5.72 -28.19 -32.73
CA LEU A 537 5.50 -27.13 -31.72
C LEU A 537 4.80 -25.93 -32.38
N PRO A 538 3.85 -25.23 -31.70
CA PRO A 538 3.12 -24.10 -32.25
C PRO A 538 3.84 -22.76 -32.06
N THR A 539 4.03 -22.07 -33.19
CA THR A 539 3.89 -20.62 -33.43
C THR A 539 4.15 -19.64 -32.27
N THR A 540 5.28 -18.91 -32.37
CA THR A 540 5.41 -17.53 -31.87
C THR A 540 5.72 -16.56 -33.03
N PRO A 541 5.38 -15.27 -32.88
CA PRO A 541 5.20 -14.35 -34.00
C PRO A 541 6.49 -13.66 -34.44
N ARG A 542 6.52 -13.35 -35.73
CA ARG A 542 7.48 -12.51 -36.44
C ARG A 542 7.79 -11.18 -35.72
N THR A 543 9.08 -10.88 -35.59
CA THR A 543 9.61 -9.52 -35.82
C THR A 543 10.69 -9.59 -36.92
N PRO A 544 10.63 -8.75 -37.98
CA PRO A 544 11.38 -8.99 -39.22
C PRO A 544 12.82 -8.47 -39.17
N GLY A 545 13.71 -9.26 -39.76
CA GLY A 545 15.12 -8.95 -39.95
C GLY A 545 15.44 -7.98 -41.10
N PHE A 546 16.70 -7.56 -41.07
CA PHE A 546 17.45 -6.99 -42.18
C PHE A 546 17.55 -7.99 -43.35
N PRO A 547 17.36 -7.57 -44.61
CA PRO A 547 17.78 -8.37 -45.76
C PRO A 547 19.14 -7.90 -46.31
N SER A 548 20.05 -8.86 -46.46
CA SER A 548 21.17 -8.82 -47.40
C SER A 548 20.77 -9.52 -48.71
N ALA A 549 21.48 -9.17 -49.77
CA ALA A 549 21.10 -9.30 -51.18
C ALA A 549 21.01 -10.73 -51.75
N ALA A 550 20.11 -10.94 -52.72
CA ALA A 550 20.40 -11.02 -54.17
C ALA A 550 19.52 -12.05 -54.94
N SER A 551 19.05 -11.60 -56.12
CA SER A 551 19.16 -12.32 -57.41
C SER A 551 17.93 -12.98 -58.06
N LEU A 552 17.59 -12.42 -59.25
CA LEU A 552 17.19 -13.06 -60.52
C LEU A 552 15.73 -13.51 -60.77
N ASN A 553 14.97 -12.72 -61.54
CA ASN A 553 14.74 -12.90 -63.00
C ASN A 553 13.50 -12.13 -63.49
N PRO A 554 13.57 -11.43 -64.64
CA PRO A 554 12.40 -11.08 -65.43
C PRO A 554 12.41 -11.86 -66.76
N ASP A 555 11.33 -12.59 -67.04
CA ASP A 555 11.07 -13.18 -68.35
C ASP A 555 9.60 -12.91 -68.73
N GLY A 556 9.40 -12.44 -69.97
CA GLY A 556 8.11 -11.99 -70.54
C GLY A 556 8.00 -10.45 -70.57
N LEU A 557 7.97 -9.78 -71.71
CA LEU A 557 7.07 -9.98 -72.83
C LEU A 557 7.62 -9.32 -74.11
N ALA A 558 7.42 -10.00 -75.24
CA ALA A 558 7.63 -9.47 -76.59
C ALA A 558 6.28 -9.04 -77.20
N ALA A 559 6.22 -7.80 -77.70
CA ALA A 559 5.40 -7.26 -78.80
C ALA A 559 5.37 -5.72 -78.66
N GLY A 560 5.70 -4.85 -79.61
CA GLY A 560 6.14 -4.94 -81.01
C GLY A 560 6.19 -3.51 -81.58
N GLY A 561 7.14 -3.24 -82.49
CA GLY A 561 7.22 -2.05 -83.36
C GLY A 561 7.62 -0.73 -82.68
N ALA A 562 8.45 0.16 -83.22
CA ALA A 562 9.21 0.26 -84.47
C ALA A 562 10.36 1.27 -84.22
N ALA A 563 11.47 1.14 -84.95
CA ALA A 563 12.64 2.03 -84.88
C ALA A 563 12.35 3.42 -85.55
N PRO A 564 13.17 4.48 -85.36
CA PRO A 564 14.56 4.50 -85.84
C PRO A 564 15.61 5.10 -84.90
N VAL A 565 16.85 4.82 -85.30
CA VAL A 565 18.17 5.06 -84.71
C VAL A 565 18.53 6.54 -84.52
N SER A 566 19.21 6.87 -83.42
CA SER A 566 20.29 7.87 -83.35
C SER A 566 21.18 7.66 -82.11
N THR A 567 22.44 7.27 -82.37
CA THR A 567 23.66 7.54 -81.58
C THR A 567 23.67 9.01 -81.11
N THR A 568 24.07 9.44 -79.92
CA THR A 568 25.27 9.16 -79.11
C THR A 568 25.10 9.99 -77.81
N SER A 569 25.38 9.44 -76.62
CA SER A 569 26.18 10.10 -75.58
C SER A 569 26.04 9.39 -74.22
N SER A 570 27.19 8.98 -73.73
CA SER A 570 27.52 8.75 -72.34
C SER A 570 27.05 9.90 -71.43
N ALA A 571 26.11 9.61 -70.53
CA ALA A 571 25.89 10.37 -69.30
C ALA A 571 25.14 9.52 -68.26
N GLU A 572 25.79 9.30 -67.12
CA GLU A 572 25.19 9.23 -65.78
C GLU A 572 24.20 8.08 -65.46
N HIS A 573 24.73 6.89 -65.12
CA HIS A 573 24.10 6.03 -64.12
C HIS A 573 24.17 6.77 -62.76
N SER A 574 23.24 7.70 -62.58
CA SER A 574 23.24 8.62 -61.46
C SER A 574 23.12 7.87 -60.14
N ILE A 575 24.06 8.09 -59.23
CA ILE A 575 24.09 7.65 -57.83
C ILE A 575 22.94 8.28 -57.01
N LEU A 576 22.28 9.31 -57.55
CA LEU A 576 21.22 10.07 -56.88
C LEU A 576 20.02 9.25 -56.39
N PRO A 577 19.45 8.28 -57.12
CA PRO A 577 18.29 7.49 -56.68
C PRO A 577 18.60 6.59 -55.48
N ILE A 578 19.82 6.06 -55.41
CA ILE A 578 20.27 5.19 -54.32
C ILE A 578 20.53 6.02 -53.07
N VAL A 579 21.17 7.19 -53.23
CA VAL A 579 21.42 8.13 -52.13
C VAL A 579 20.12 8.76 -51.62
N THR A 580 19.14 9.04 -52.48
CA THR A 580 17.81 9.50 -52.03
C THR A 580 17.08 8.41 -51.25
N SER A 581 17.07 7.17 -51.71
CA SER A 581 16.49 6.04 -50.95
C SER A 581 17.19 5.85 -49.59
N GLN A 582 18.51 5.94 -49.52
CA GLN A 582 19.25 5.83 -48.25
C GLN A 582 18.93 7.00 -47.32
N ARG A 583 18.94 8.24 -47.82
CA ARG A 583 18.56 9.44 -47.07
C ARG A 583 17.14 9.32 -46.51
N ASP A 584 16.20 8.80 -47.28
CA ASP A 584 14.81 8.71 -46.86
C ASP A 584 14.62 7.62 -45.79
N ARG A 585 15.37 6.50 -45.86
CA ARG A 585 15.42 5.50 -44.77
C ARG A 585 16.08 6.04 -43.51
N PHE A 586 17.14 6.82 -43.65
CA PHE A 586 17.78 7.47 -42.50
C PHE A 586 16.86 8.51 -41.86
N ARG A 587 16.13 9.31 -42.65
CA ARG A 587 15.10 10.22 -42.14
C ARG A 587 13.98 9.50 -41.42
N GLN A 588 13.50 8.38 -41.95
CA GLN A 588 12.48 7.58 -41.29
C GLN A 588 12.99 7.00 -39.96
N ARG A 589 14.21 6.45 -39.93
CA ARG A 589 14.83 5.95 -38.69
C ARG A 589 15.08 7.06 -37.68
N ASN A 590 15.46 8.26 -38.14
CA ASN A 590 15.64 9.41 -37.26
C ASN A 590 14.30 9.87 -36.67
N SER A 591 13.24 9.89 -37.47
CA SER A 591 11.88 10.19 -37.00
C SER A 591 11.39 9.16 -35.97
N GLU A 592 11.65 7.87 -36.19
CA GLU A 592 11.29 6.81 -35.24
C GLU A 592 12.09 6.90 -33.94
N LEU A 593 13.39 7.22 -34.02
CA LEU A 593 14.24 7.45 -32.85
C LEU A 593 13.83 8.72 -32.09
N GLU A 594 13.46 9.79 -32.79
CA GLU A 594 12.91 11.01 -32.18
C GLU A 594 11.57 10.73 -31.48
N GLU A 595 10.70 9.91 -32.07
CA GLU A 595 9.44 9.47 -31.45
C GLU A 595 9.70 8.63 -30.18
N GLN A 596 10.64 7.69 -30.23
CA GLN A 596 11.03 6.89 -29.07
C GLN A 596 11.65 7.74 -27.96
N LEU A 597 12.51 8.70 -28.32
CA LEU A 597 13.13 9.62 -27.37
C LEU A 597 12.08 10.53 -26.72
N ARG A 598 11.06 10.94 -27.49
CA ARG A 598 9.93 11.72 -26.98
C ARG A 598 9.05 10.89 -26.03
N GLN A 599 8.79 9.62 -26.35
CA GLN A 599 8.07 8.69 -25.45
C GLN A 599 8.85 8.42 -24.16
N GLN A 600 10.17 8.23 -24.23
CA GLN A 600 11.02 8.07 -23.05
C GLN A 600 11.07 9.34 -22.20
N SER A 601 11.15 10.52 -22.83
CA SER A 601 11.09 11.80 -22.14
C SER A 601 9.77 12.00 -21.41
N GLU A 602 8.66 11.60 -22.03
CA GLU A 602 7.33 11.63 -21.42
C GLU A 602 7.20 10.65 -20.24
N GLN A 603 7.73 9.43 -20.37
CA GLN A 603 7.80 8.49 -19.26
C GLN A 603 8.63 9.01 -18.08
N ILE A 604 9.81 9.60 -18.35
CA ILE A 604 10.66 10.20 -17.32
C ILE A 604 9.93 11.37 -16.63
N SER A 605 9.20 12.20 -17.40
CA SER A 605 8.38 13.28 -16.85
C SER A 605 7.27 12.75 -15.93
N ASN A 606 6.57 11.70 -16.37
CA ASN A 606 5.51 11.07 -15.59
C ASN A 606 6.04 10.46 -14.29
N LEU A 607 7.17 9.73 -14.34
CA LEU A 607 7.82 9.17 -13.16
C LEU A 607 8.34 10.25 -12.21
N ARG A 608 8.87 11.37 -12.73
CA ARG A 608 9.29 12.52 -11.88
C ARG A 608 8.10 13.17 -11.19
N ASN A 609 6.97 13.31 -11.87
CA ASN A 609 5.74 13.86 -11.28
C ASN A 609 5.18 12.93 -10.20
N GLU A 610 5.19 11.61 -10.45
CA GLU A 610 4.77 10.60 -9.48
C GLU A 610 5.68 10.60 -8.24
N ASN A 611 7.00 10.69 -8.43
CA ASN A 611 7.96 10.76 -7.33
C ASN A 611 7.79 12.06 -6.52
N SER A 612 7.57 13.20 -7.18
CA SER A 612 7.25 14.46 -6.48
C SER A 612 5.92 14.38 -5.71
N GLN A 613 4.93 13.69 -6.26
CA GLN A 613 3.64 13.49 -5.61
C GLN A 613 3.78 12.60 -4.37
N LEU A 614 4.48 11.47 -4.50
CA LEU A 614 4.80 10.57 -3.38
C LEU A 614 5.63 11.26 -2.30
N GLN A 615 6.60 12.10 -2.68
CA GLN A 615 7.38 12.90 -1.73
C GLN A 615 6.51 13.89 -0.95
N LYS A 616 5.60 14.61 -1.61
CA LYS A 616 4.65 15.52 -0.95
C LYS A 616 3.70 14.78 -0.02
N ASP A 617 3.23 13.61 -0.44
CA ASP A 617 2.31 12.81 0.36
C ASP A 617 3.04 12.20 1.56
N ASN A 618 4.28 11.74 1.40
CA ASN A 618 5.15 11.35 2.52
C ASN A 618 5.40 12.51 3.49
N LEU A 619 5.66 13.73 2.99
CA LEU A 619 5.89 14.90 3.84
C LEU A 619 4.65 15.23 4.67
N LYS A 620 3.46 15.23 4.05
CA LYS A 620 2.18 15.43 4.74
C LYS A 620 1.89 14.35 5.76
N MET A 621 2.21 13.10 5.46
CA MET A 621 2.07 11.99 6.41
C MET A 621 2.98 12.20 7.61
N TYR A 622 4.23 12.62 7.38
CA TYR A 622 5.19 12.90 8.44
C TYR A 622 4.77 14.10 9.31
N GLU A 623 4.30 15.17 8.70
CA GLU A 623 3.72 16.32 9.41
C GLU A 623 2.53 15.89 10.26
N LYS A 624 1.62 15.07 9.71
CA LYS A 624 0.43 14.60 10.42
C LYS A 624 0.77 13.66 11.57
N VAL A 625 1.75 12.77 11.40
CA VAL A 625 2.29 11.92 12.47
C VAL A 625 2.93 12.78 13.57
N LYS A 626 3.73 13.79 13.19
CA LYS A 626 4.37 14.70 14.14
C LYS A 626 3.36 15.55 14.92
N TYR A 627 2.32 16.06 14.26
CA TYR A 627 1.22 16.79 14.89
C TYR A 627 0.40 15.91 15.85
N MET A 628 0.26 14.61 15.55
CA MET A 628 -0.38 13.67 16.46
C MET A 628 0.52 13.27 17.63
N GLN A 629 1.83 13.21 17.41
CA GLN A 629 2.83 12.93 18.45
C GLN A 629 2.93 14.09 19.44
N SER A 630 2.86 15.35 18.98
CA SER A 630 2.78 16.51 19.87
C SER A 630 1.50 16.55 20.72
N TYR A 631 0.38 16.06 20.19
CA TYR A 631 -0.86 15.92 20.97
C TYR A 631 -0.79 14.77 22.00
N ARG A 632 -0.05 13.70 21.68
CA ARG A 632 0.21 12.59 22.61
C ARG A 632 1.10 13.05 23.78
N ASP A 633 2.09 13.89 23.51
CA ASP A 633 2.94 14.50 24.54
C ASP A 633 2.18 15.53 25.41
N GLU A 634 1.26 16.32 24.84
CA GLU A 634 0.41 17.23 25.64
C GLU A 634 -0.60 16.48 26.53
N SER A 635 -1.11 15.32 26.11
CA SER A 635 -2.02 14.50 26.93
C SER A 635 -1.33 13.74 28.08
N SER A 636 0.00 13.70 28.10
CA SER A 636 0.81 13.00 29.10
C SER A 636 1.37 13.92 30.19
N GLY A 637 1.07 15.23 30.13
CA GLY A 637 1.72 16.27 30.92
C GLY A 637 0.77 17.14 31.74
N ALA A 638 -0.10 16.55 32.57
CA ALA A 638 -0.87 17.28 33.57
C ALA A 638 -0.63 16.70 34.98
N GLY A 639 0.53 17.05 35.56
CA GLY A 639 0.92 16.64 36.92
C GLY A 639 2.20 17.35 37.40
N VAL A 640 2.02 18.58 37.90
CA VAL A 640 2.86 19.40 38.82
C VAL A 640 4.37 19.08 38.97
N GLY A 641 5.21 20.09 38.68
CA GLY A 641 6.58 20.18 39.24
C GLY A 641 7.46 21.27 38.64
N VAL A 642 7.53 22.43 39.31
CA VAL A 642 8.42 23.57 39.01
C VAL A 642 9.90 23.16 39.13
N GLY A 643 10.73 23.50 38.14
CA GLY A 643 12.19 23.37 38.25
C GLY A 643 12.93 23.89 37.02
N TYR A 644 13.65 25.00 37.17
CA TYR A 644 14.56 25.58 36.20
C TYR A 644 15.57 24.57 35.66
N SER A 645 15.83 24.58 34.34
CA SER A 645 17.16 24.78 33.72
C SER A 645 17.18 24.23 32.29
N ALA A 646 17.47 25.09 31.31
CA ALA A 646 18.03 24.68 30.03
C ALA A 646 19.46 24.12 30.26
N PRO A 647 19.99 23.23 29.40
CA PRO A 647 20.60 23.75 28.17
C PRO A 647 20.47 22.87 26.91
N SER A 648 20.61 23.58 25.80
CA SER A 648 21.02 23.16 24.45
C SER A 648 22.04 22.01 24.40
N THR A 649 21.85 21.06 23.49
CA THR A 649 22.92 20.62 22.58
C THR A 649 22.37 20.14 21.24
N VAL A 650 22.86 20.78 20.19
CA VAL A 650 22.79 20.39 18.78
C VAL A 650 23.94 19.42 18.54
N ILE A 651 23.69 18.21 18.02
CA ILE A 651 24.75 17.34 17.48
C ILE A 651 24.30 16.72 16.16
N ASP A 652 24.68 17.42 15.10
CA ASP A 652 25.48 17.00 13.93
C ASP A 652 25.50 15.50 13.55
N TYR A 653 25.09 15.22 12.31
CA TYR A 653 25.24 13.92 11.65
C TYR A 653 26.29 14.04 10.54
N THR A 654 27.54 13.70 10.85
CA THR A 654 28.54 13.38 9.82
C THR A 654 29.44 12.19 10.22
N SER A 655 29.32 11.13 9.41
CA SER A 655 30.28 10.07 9.10
C SER A 655 30.23 8.71 9.82
N PRO A 656 30.36 7.59 9.06
CA PRO A 656 30.31 6.22 9.52
C PRO A 656 31.72 5.63 9.79
N PHE A 657 31.76 4.37 10.24
CA PHE A 657 32.92 3.52 10.57
C PHE A 657 33.33 3.48 12.05
N ARG A 658 32.85 2.46 12.77
CA ARG A 658 33.72 1.72 13.70
C ARG A 658 33.26 0.28 13.90
N ASN A 659 34.06 -0.63 13.36
CA ASN A 659 34.13 -2.05 13.68
C ASN A 659 34.93 -2.24 14.98
N SER A 660 34.47 -3.10 15.89
CA SER A 660 35.31 -3.82 16.87
C SER A 660 34.50 -4.87 17.65
N ASN A 661 34.49 -6.08 17.12
CA ASN A 661 34.99 -7.32 17.75
C ASN A 661 34.85 -7.55 19.28
N GLY A 662 34.31 -8.73 19.63
CA GLY A 662 34.49 -9.46 20.91
C GLY A 662 33.14 -9.88 21.51
N GLY A 663 32.79 -11.15 21.72
CA GLY A 663 33.54 -12.40 21.77
C GLY A 663 33.10 -13.19 23.02
N GLY A 664 32.59 -14.42 22.83
CA GLY A 664 32.32 -15.42 23.90
C GLY A 664 31.04 -15.14 24.71
N GLY A 665 30.10 -16.06 24.90
CA GLY A 665 30.23 -17.50 25.13
C GLY A 665 29.73 -17.78 26.56
N GLY A 666 28.70 -18.61 26.73
CA GLY A 666 28.26 -19.00 28.08
C GLY A 666 26.87 -19.62 28.13
N VAL A 667 26.85 -20.94 28.25
CA VAL A 667 25.69 -21.84 28.33
C VAL A 667 25.23 -22.03 29.79
N VAL A 668 23.95 -22.37 29.95
CA VAL A 668 23.24 -23.05 31.08
C VAL A 668 23.15 -22.41 32.47
N GLY A 669 21.91 -22.31 32.96
CA GLY A 669 21.59 -22.09 34.38
C GLY A 669 20.10 -22.23 34.68
N ARG A 670 19.61 -23.47 34.73
CA ARG A 670 18.27 -23.88 35.16
C ARG A 670 18.15 -23.72 36.68
N GLY A 671 17.15 -23.01 37.19
CA GLY A 671 16.90 -22.84 38.63
C GLY A 671 15.48 -22.42 38.94
N ALA A 672 14.69 -23.36 39.46
CA ALA A 672 13.34 -23.18 39.96
C ALA A 672 13.33 -22.54 41.36
N GLY A 673 12.29 -21.78 41.68
CA GLY A 673 12.02 -21.29 43.04
C GLY A 673 10.99 -20.16 43.01
N GLY A 674 9.73 -20.51 43.28
CA GLY A 674 8.62 -19.56 43.26
C GLY A 674 8.63 -18.56 44.41
N ASN A 675 7.80 -17.53 44.29
CA ASN A 675 7.08 -16.97 45.43
C ASN A 675 5.80 -16.27 44.95
N GLN A 676 4.68 -16.75 45.49
CA GLN A 676 3.36 -16.15 45.42
C GLN A 676 3.37 -14.77 46.09
N TYR A 677 2.85 -13.75 45.41
CA TYR A 677 2.11 -12.68 46.07
C TYR A 677 0.84 -12.36 45.28
N LYS A 678 -0.27 -12.75 45.90
CA LYS A 678 -1.65 -12.44 45.58
C LYS A 678 -1.88 -10.95 45.86
N LYS A 679 -2.30 -10.15 44.88
CA LYS A 679 -2.91 -8.84 45.14
C LYS A 679 -4.05 -8.60 44.16
N SER A 680 -5.13 -8.11 44.74
CA SER A 680 -6.51 -8.01 44.27
C SER A 680 -6.69 -7.16 43.01
N ASP A 681 -7.47 -7.69 42.06
CA ASP A 681 -8.07 -6.96 40.96
C ASP A 681 -9.16 -6.01 41.50
N GLY A 682 -8.94 -4.71 41.29
CA GLY A 682 -9.96 -3.68 41.29
C GLY A 682 -10.21 -3.29 39.83
N ASP A 683 -11.41 -3.59 39.38
CA ASP A 683 -11.97 -3.30 38.07
C ASP A 683 -12.09 -1.78 37.87
N GLU A 684 -11.35 -1.20 36.92
CA GLU A 684 -11.66 0.15 36.43
C GLU A 684 -11.45 0.25 34.90
N PHE A 685 -12.54 0.63 34.26
CA PHE A 685 -12.87 0.61 32.85
C PHE A 685 -12.04 1.64 32.06
N HIS A 686 -11.17 1.21 31.14
CA HIS A 686 -10.52 2.12 30.17
C HIS A 686 -10.92 1.81 28.73
N MET A 687 -11.75 2.69 28.19
CA MET A 687 -12.30 2.65 26.83
C MET A 687 -11.17 2.88 25.80
N GLN A 688 -10.79 1.83 25.07
CA GLN A 688 -9.79 1.88 24.01
C GLN A 688 -10.26 2.78 22.85
N SER A 689 -9.66 3.97 22.74
CA SER A 689 -9.69 4.75 21.51
C SER A 689 -8.73 4.10 20.51
N LEU A 690 -9.27 3.57 19.41
CA LEU A 690 -8.48 3.09 18.27
C LEU A 690 -7.63 4.23 17.71
N ASP A 691 -6.32 4.09 17.86
CA ASP A 691 -5.30 5.02 17.35
C ASP A 691 -5.58 5.29 15.86
N PRO A 692 -5.84 6.56 15.46
CA PRO A 692 -6.07 6.91 14.07
C PRO A 692 -4.91 6.54 13.15
N THR A 693 -3.68 6.42 13.65
CA THR A 693 -2.49 6.08 12.85
C THR A 693 -2.58 4.69 12.19
N ASP A 694 -3.19 3.70 12.84
CA ASP A 694 -3.36 2.35 12.26
C ASP A 694 -4.31 2.32 11.06
N ARG A 695 -5.32 3.21 11.05
CA ARG A 695 -6.23 3.35 9.90
C ARG A 695 -5.52 3.96 8.69
N TYR A 696 -4.64 4.93 8.91
CA TYR A 696 -3.89 5.56 7.82
C TYR A 696 -2.75 4.67 7.30
N ARG A 697 -2.13 3.84 8.17
CA ARG A 697 -1.16 2.83 7.78
C ARG A 697 -1.77 1.76 6.87
N ASN A 698 -2.95 1.24 7.24
CA ASN A 698 -3.65 0.27 6.41
C ASN A 698 -4.08 0.86 5.06
N MET A 699 -4.56 2.11 5.00
CA MET A 699 -4.87 2.75 3.71
C MET A 699 -3.63 2.98 2.83
N TYR A 700 -2.48 3.23 3.44
CA TYR A 700 -1.21 3.36 2.71
C TYR A 700 -0.75 2.01 2.15
N GLU A 701 -0.78 0.96 2.97
CA GLU A 701 -0.44 -0.42 2.56
C GLU A 701 -1.40 -0.96 1.49
N GLU A 702 -2.68 -0.63 1.56
CA GLU A 702 -3.70 -0.94 0.54
C GLU A 702 -3.45 -0.18 -0.78
N SER A 703 -2.96 1.06 -0.71
CA SER A 703 -2.64 1.86 -1.91
C SER A 703 -1.34 1.46 -2.61
N MET A 704 -0.44 0.75 -1.92
CA MET A 704 0.88 0.33 -2.43
C MET A 704 0.86 -1.08 -3.02
N ASN A 705 -0.27 -1.79 -2.95
CA ASN A 705 -0.36 -3.17 -3.42
C ASN A 705 -0.64 -3.22 -4.94
N PRO A 706 0.31 -3.71 -5.78
CA PRO A 706 0.18 -3.68 -7.24
C PRO A 706 -1.00 -4.52 -7.77
N PHE A 707 -1.44 -5.53 -6.99
CA PHE A 707 -2.59 -6.35 -7.32
C PHE A 707 -3.93 -5.65 -7.09
N GLU A 708 -4.02 -4.71 -6.14
CA GLU A 708 -5.20 -3.87 -5.89
C GLU A 708 -5.41 -2.90 -7.05
N ALA A 709 -4.32 -2.27 -7.52
CA ALA A 709 -4.32 -1.40 -8.68
C ALA A 709 -4.70 -2.17 -9.97
N PHE A 710 -4.22 -3.40 -10.12
CA PHE A 710 -4.62 -4.29 -11.20
C PHE A 710 -6.09 -4.70 -11.09
N HIS A 711 -6.56 -5.11 -9.90
CA HIS A 711 -7.96 -5.47 -9.66
C HIS A 711 -8.90 -4.31 -9.95
N LYS A 712 -8.54 -3.09 -9.54
CA LYS A 712 -9.32 -1.88 -9.78
C LYS A 712 -9.37 -1.50 -11.26
N LYS A 713 -8.28 -1.74 -12.00
CA LYS A 713 -8.18 -1.56 -13.46
C LYS A 713 -8.94 -2.63 -14.24
N GLU A 714 -8.90 -3.88 -13.77
CA GLU A 714 -9.65 -5.03 -14.27
C GLU A 714 -11.15 -4.85 -14.04
N GLU A 715 -11.56 -4.42 -12.84
CA GLU A 715 -12.96 -4.13 -12.49
C GLU A 715 -13.49 -2.95 -13.32
N SER A 716 -12.68 -1.91 -13.54
CA SER A 716 -13.03 -0.78 -14.42
C SER A 716 -13.18 -1.20 -15.88
N ARG A 717 -12.34 -2.15 -16.37
CA ARG A 717 -12.49 -2.73 -17.71
C ARG A 717 -13.74 -3.59 -17.84
N ARG A 718 -14.04 -4.43 -16.85
CA ARG A 718 -15.27 -5.23 -16.79
C ARG A 718 -16.50 -4.35 -16.74
N PHE A 719 -16.47 -3.29 -15.93
CA PHE A 719 -17.54 -2.31 -15.86
C PHE A 719 -17.74 -1.58 -17.19
N ASN A 720 -16.67 -1.16 -17.88
CA ASN A 720 -16.80 -0.50 -19.17
C ASN A 720 -17.31 -1.43 -20.28
N ASN A 721 -16.95 -2.72 -20.25
CA ASN A 721 -17.41 -3.74 -21.20
C ASN A 721 -18.86 -4.23 -20.98
N MET A 722 -19.55 -3.77 -19.92
CA MET A 722 -20.95 -4.16 -19.66
C MET A 722 -21.96 -3.33 -20.48
N THR A 723 -23.03 -4.01 -20.88
CA THR A 723 -24.19 -3.42 -21.55
C THR A 723 -24.86 -2.34 -20.68
N PRO A 724 -25.51 -1.31 -21.26
CA PRO A 724 -26.11 -0.23 -20.48
C PRO A 724 -27.17 -0.70 -19.46
N ALA A 725 -27.90 -1.77 -19.80
CA ALA A 725 -28.86 -2.43 -18.91
C ALA A 725 -28.16 -3.08 -17.71
N ASP A 726 -27.03 -3.76 -17.91
CA ASP A 726 -26.27 -4.39 -16.84
C ASP A 726 -25.61 -3.35 -15.93
N LYS A 727 -25.18 -2.21 -16.47
CA LYS A 727 -24.67 -1.07 -15.69
C LYS A 727 -25.76 -0.48 -14.78
N ALA A 728 -26.98 -0.35 -15.28
CA ALA A 728 -28.13 0.10 -14.50
C ALA A 728 -28.49 -0.92 -13.40
N MET A 729 -28.48 -2.22 -13.71
CA MET A 729 -28.72 -3.27 -12.73
C MET A 729 -27.62 -3.34 -11.66
N LEU A 730 -26.35 -3.18 -12.03
CA LEU A 730 -25.23 -3.17 -11.09
C LEU A 730 -25.27 -1.95 -10.16
N THR A 731 -25.59 -0.77 -10.68
CA THR A 731 -25.77 0.42 -9.84
C THR A 731 -26.98 0.29 -8.92
N MET A 732 -28.09 -0.26 -9.40
CA MET A 732 -29.27 -0.52 -8.58
C MET A 732 -29.01 -1.59 -7.51
N SER A 733 -28.30 -2.67 -7.84
CA SER A 733 -27.92 -3.72 -6.87
C SER A 733 -26.94 -3.21 -5.82
N ARG A 734 -25.94 -2.41 -6.22
CA ARG A 734 -25.00 -1.77 -5.28
C ARG A 734 -25.73 -0.80 -4.37
N LEU A 735 -26.68 -0.01 -4.87
CA LEU A 735 -27.46 0.91 -4.06
C LEU A 735 -28.34 0.18 -3.02
N ILE A 736 -28.91 -0.97 -3.39
CA ILE A 736 -29.67 -1.84 -2.47
C ILE A 736 -28.76 -2.53 -1.44
N LEU A 737 -27.53 -2.90 -1.81
CA LEU A 737 -26.59 -3.63 -0.94
C LEU A 737 -25.74 -2.72 -0.03
N THR A 738 -25.55 -1.46 -0.39
CA THR A 738 -24.69 -0.52 0.36
C THR A 738 -25.40 0.01 1.62
N ASN A 739 -26.74 0.13 1.58
CA ASN A 739 -27.50 0.64 2.72
C ASN A 739 -28.06 -0.51 3.58
N LYS A 740 -27.77 -0.46 4.88
CA LYS A 740 -28.18 -1.46 5.89
C LYS A 740 -29.70 -1.61 5.94
N TRP A 741 -30.43 -0.50 5.74
CA TRP A 741 -31.88 -0.42 5.74
C TRP A 741 -32.52 -1.01 4.49
N THR A 742 -31.93 -0.79 3.31
CA THR A 742 -32.43 -1.37 2.06
C THR A 742 -32.23 -2.88 2.04
N ARG A 743 -31.14 -3.38 2.63
CA ARG A 743 -30.92 -4.83 2.81
C ARG A 743 -31.95 -5.47 3.73
N THR A 744 -32.26 -4.84 4.86
CA THR A 744 -33.31 -5.34 5.78
C THR A 744 -34.70 -5.25 5.15
N MET A 745 -34.99 -4.18 4.40
CA MET A 745 -36.25 -4.06 3.65
C MET A 745 -36.38 -5.12 2.55
N LEU A 746 -35.30 -5.45 1.82
CA LEU A 746 -35.31 -6.51 0.82
C LEU A 746 -35.59 -7.87 1.47
N VAL A 747 -34.93 -8.19 2.58
CA VAL A 747 -35.17 -9.44 3.32
C VAL A 747 -36.62 -9.48 3.83
N ALA A 748 -37.12 -8.40 4.44
CA ALA A 748 -38.50 -8.29 4.88
C ALA A 748 -39.50 -8.43 3.72
N TYR A 749 -39.20 -7.85 2.56
CA TYR A 749 -40.01 -7.97 1.35
C TYR A 749 -40.04 -9.42 0.83
N THR A 750 -38.89 -10.09 0.77
CA THR A 750 -38.83 -11.51 0.35
C THR A 750 -39.55 -12.43 1.32
N MET A 751 -39.40 -12.21 2.64
CA MET A 751 -40.16 -12.93 3.66
C MET A 751 -41.66 -12.66 3.56
N GLY A 752 -42.06 -11.42 3.31
CA GLY A 752 -43.46 -11.03 3.09
C GLY A 752 -44.05 -11.70 1.85
N LEU A 753 -43.28 -11.79 0.76
CA LEU A 753 -43.69 -12.47 -0.46
C LEU A 753 -43.80 -13.98 -0.24
N HIS A 754 -42.88 -14.60 0.49
CA HIS A 754 -42.97 -16.01 0.86
C HIS A 754 -44.16 -16.28 1.79
N PHE A 755 -44.42 -15.40 2.76
CA PHE A 755 -45.60 -15.48 3.61
C PHE A 755 -46.89 -15.36 2.78
N LEU A 756 -46.95 -14.42 1.83
CA LEU A 756 -48.09 -14.26 0.92
C LEU A 756 -48.29 -15.50 0.05
N MET A 757 -47.22 -16.07 -0.49
CA MET A 757 -47.26 -17.33 -1.25
C MET A 757 -47.80 -18.48 -0.40
N VAL A 758 -47.35 -18.61 0.85
CA VAL A 758 -47.85 -19.63 1.78
C VAL A 758 -49.33 -19.43 2.09
N VAL A 759 -49.77 -18.19 2.33
CA VAL A 759 -51.19 -17.88 2.56
C VAL A 759 -52.03 -18.16 1.31
N MET A 760 -51.52 -17.85 0.11
CA MET A 760 -52.20 -18.12 -1.15
C MET A 760 -52.33 -19.63 -1.40
N LEU A 761 -51.26 -20.39 -1.16
CA LEU A 761 -51.25 -21.85 -1.26
C LEU A 761 -52.16 -22.50 -0.22
N TYR A 762 -52.18 -22.00 1.02
CA TYR A 762 -53.10 -22.44 2.06
C TYR A 762 -54.56 -22.15 1.69
N LYS A 763 -54.84 -20.99 1.09
CA LYS A 763 -56.18 -20.66 0.59
C LYS A 763 -56.58 -21.52 -0.61
N MET A 764 -55.65 -21.86 -1.51
CA MET A 764 -55.90 -22.81 -2.59
C MET A 764 -56.14 -24.22 -2.06
N SER A 765 -55.34 -24.70 -1.09
CA SER A 765 -55.51 -26.03 -0.52
C SER A 765 -56.83 -26.15 0.25
N ALA A 766 -57.21 -25.11 1.01
CA ALA A 766 -58.51 -25.05 1.68
C ALA A 766 -59.70 -24.96 0.70
N TRP A 767 -59.47 -24.44 -0.51
CA TRP A 767 -60.48 -24.46 -1.59
C TRP A 767 -60.55 -25.81 -2.30
N GLU A 768 -59.44 -26.54 -2.44
CA GLU A 768 -59.39 -27.89 -3.02
C GLU A 768 -59.97 -28.95 -2.08
N GLU A 769 -59.82 -28.79 -0.77
CA GLU A 769 -60.41 -29.70 0.24
C GLU A 769 -61.94 -29.59 0.25
N CYS A 770 -62.50 -28.39 0.07
CA CYS A 770 -63.95 -28.19 -0.15
C CYS A 770 -64.46 -28.72 -1.50
N ARG A 771 -63.57 -28.97 -2.48
CA ARG A 771 -63.95 -29.55 -3.77
C ARG A 771 -63.89 -31.07 -3.75
N HIS A 772 -63.05 -31.66 -2.89
CA HIS A 772 -62.91 -33.11 -2.76
C HIS A 772 -64.08 -33.76 -2.00
N ASP A 773 -64.75 -33.03 -1.10
CA ASP A 773 -65.96 -33.51 -0.40
C ASP A 773 -67.23 -33.57 -1.28
N HIS A 774 -67.20 -32.99 -2.49
CA HIS A 774 -68.35 -32.98 -3.41
C HIS A 774 -68.30 -34.03 -4.52
N ASP A 775 -67.21 -34.78 -4.66
CA ASP A 775 -67.07 -35.86 -5.66
C ASP A 775 -66.83 -37.22 -4.97
N THR A 776 -67.81 -37.68 -4.19
CA THR A 776 -67.98 -39.12 -3.93
C THR A 776 -69.25 -39.62 -4.62
N PRO A 777 -69.16 -40.60 -5.54
CA PRO A 777 -70.31 -41.14 -6.23
C PRO A 777 -71.15 -41.99 -5.25
N ASN A 778 -72.40 -41.57 -5.09
CA ASN A 778 -73.45 -42.27 -4.39
C ASN A 778 -73.83 -43.54 -5.16
N ASP A 779 -73.26 -44.68 -4.77
CA ASP A 779 -73.75 -46.01 -5.12
C ASP A 779 -73.78 -46.88 -3.86
N ALA A 780 -74.97 -47.06 -3.28
CA ALA A 780 -75.51 -48.34 -2.81
C ALA A 780 -76.71 -48.13 -1.87
N ASN A 781 -77.88 -48.23 -2.47
CA ASN A 781 -79.18 -48.53 -1.90
C ASN A 781 -79.14 -49.69 -0.87
N PRO A 782 -79.77 -49.59 0.32
CA PRO A 782 -80.22 -50.74 1.08
C PRO A 782 -81.75 -50.83 1.11
N MET A 783 -82.23 -51.98 0.64
CA MET A 783 -83.63 -52.39 0.67
C MET A 783 -84.21 -52.44 2.09
N LEU A 784 -85.48 -52.04 2.18
CA LEU A 784 -86.42 -52.34 3.26
C LEU A 784 -86.56 -53.86 3.49
N PRO A 785 -86.71 -54.31 4.75
CA PRO A 785 -87.46 -55.52 5.08
C PRO A 785 -88.80 -55.17 5.72
N SER A 786 -89.82 -55.93 5.31
CA SER A 786 -91.18 -55.97 5.84
C SER A 786 -91.22 -56.44 7.30
N ASP A 787 -92.04 -55.74 8.08
CA ASP A 787 -92.77 -56.10 9.31
C ASP A 787 -92.33 -57.37 10.08
N ASP A 788 -91.74 -57.16 11.27
CA ASP A 788 -92.29 -57.52 12.59
C ASP A 788 -91.45 -56.91 13.73
#